data_AF-A0A3D5G588-F1
#
_entry.id   AF-A0A3D5G588-F1
#
_cell.length_a   1.000
_cell.length_b   1.000
_cell.length_c   1.000
_cell.angle_alpha   90.00
_cell.angle_beta   90.00
_cell.angle_gamma   90.00
#
_symmetry.space_group_name_H-M   'P 1'
#
loop_
_entity.id
_entity.type
_entity.pdbx_description
1 polymer ?
#
loop_
_entity_poly.entity_id
_entity_poly.type
_entity_poly.pdbx_seq_one_letter_code
_entity_poly.pdbx_strand_id
1 'polypeptide(L)'
;MAGPSPDGRSYLLDNGPNSFTLTPGFLTPYPNGLFALGGNDFIVGASDADRISGDDGNDRLLGGGNSDTLFGGADNDLLNGGTGNDLLFGDSGNDTLQGGKGGDVLNGGEGSDVLLGDAGKDTLTGGLGPDTFVLRTDSAVIDPAAADIITDFNSFVDAIGLTDNLTETDLILEEIAIASGISNTLIKIRQSGAILGLVANASPKDLSGRFISATAVLSNQLSQARDLGILNSTQTIVDSVSNAIPDDIYRFTLSVTSDFSLNLSGLSTDVGVAVIKDINGDNSIDFTDIIASSQESSLSPKSIEINALNPGTYYVRVSQYQGSTNFTLNLSAIPTTVAANNVSNLDGFDSRFGYGLVNAAAAVAKAEGVAIFPDFPDLGGDEWGQDLVKAPEVWAQGLTGDGIVIAVIDSGVDYNHPDLTGNIWSNSGENGVDSQGRNKANNGLDDDGNGFVDDLHGWDFVNNDNNPMDDNNHGTHISGLVAAKNDGVGMTGTAPTAKIMPLKILDRGGLGTIRDEINAINYAVSNGAKIINLSLGGLQLNNDELNAIRAAEAKGVTVISAGGNDARPQVDYPARFAAEVGIAVGSIQRNKQFSSFSNLAGTEVIDYFIGPGGDGGRADSGDIYSTVPLSVPGVPYRYFAGTSMAVAYVSGVVALMLQANPNLTPAQIKRILAETANRSDIIV
;
A
#
# COMPACT_ATOMS: atom_id res chain seq x y z
N MET A 1 14.46 -24.88 -7.89
CA MET A 1 13.34 -24.53 -8.79
C MET A 1 12.22 -24.07 -7.88
N ALA A 2 11.88 -22.79 -7.91
CA ALA A 2 10.72 -22.28 -7.20
C ALA A 2 9.41 -22.72 -7.90
N GLY A 3 8.39 -23.08 -7.13
CA GLY A 3 7.08 -23.47 -7.63
C GLY A 3 6.31 -24.44 -6.71
N PRO A 4 5.11 -24.88 -7.13
CA PRO A 4 4.31 -25.81 -6.35
C PRO A 4 5.02 -27.13 -6.06
N SER A 5 4.83 -27.66 -4.85
CA SER A 5 5.26 -29.01 -4.48
C SER A 5 4.62 -30.08 -5.39
N PRO A 6 5.17 -31.31 -5.47
CA PRO A 6 4.62 -32.37 -6.31
C PRO A 6 3.17 -32.75 -6.01
N ASP A 7 2.70 -32.54 -4.77
CA ASP A 7 1.31 -32.73 -4.36
C ASP A 7 0.44 -31.46 -4.51
N GLY A 8 1.05 -30.33 -4.92
CA GLY A 8 0.42 -29.04 -5.15
C GLY A 8 -0.05 -28.34 -3.88
N ARG A 9 0.39 -28.77 -2.70
CA ARG A 9 -0.11 -28.27 -1.41
C ARG A 9 0.79 -27.26 -0.72
N SER A 10 2.04 -27.14 -1.17
CA SER A 10 3.02 -26.16 -0.70
C SER A 10 3.57 -25.37 -1.88
N TYR A 11 4.05 -24.16 -1.62
CA TYR A 11 4.93 -23.44 -2.55
C TYR A 11 6.37 -23.60 -2.08
N LEU A 12 7.25 -24.07 -2.95
CA LEU A 12 8.67 -24.28 -2.64
C LEU A 12 9.49 -23.19 -3.30
N LEU A 13 10.45 -22.61 -2.60
CA LEU A 13 11.53 -21.85 -3.23
C LEU A 13 12.67 -22.80 -3.65
N ASP A 14 13.79 -22.25 -4.08
CA ASP A 14 14.97 -23.07 -4.36
C ASP A 14 15.99 -23.01 -3.24
N ASN A 15 16.94 -23.95 -3.21
CA ASN A 15 17.93 -24.07 -2.14
C ASN A 15 19.03 -22.98 -2.18
N GLY A 16 18.83 -21.89 -2.91
CA GLY A 16 19.67 -20.71 -2.88
C GLY A 16 19.01 -19.59 -2.07
N PRO A 17 19.74 -18.52 -1.72
CA PRO A 17 19.14 -17.38 -1.04
C PRO A 17 18.04 -16.72 -1.88
N ASN A 18 16.87 -16.48 -1.28
CA ASN A 18 15.73 -15.86 -1.91
C ASN A 18 15.36 -14.53 -1.20
N SER A 19 14.77 -13.62 -1.97
CA SER A 19 14.07 -12.44 -1.43
C SER A 19 12.68 -12.42 -2.04
N PHE A 20 11.64 -12.62 -1.23
CA PHE A 20 10.29 -12.81 -1.73
C PHE A 20 9.24 -12.11 -0.86
N THR A 21 8.35 -11.35 -1.50
CA THR A 21 7.23 -10.68 -0.83
C THR A 21 5.92 -11.28 -1.34
N LEU A 22 5.11 -11.78 -0.42
CA LEU A 22 3.80 -12.35 -0.70
C LEU A 22 2.80 -11.23 -1.02
N THR A 23 1.91 -11.51 -1.97
CA THR A 23 0.71 -10.70 -2.19
C THR A 23 -0.48 -11.37 -1.54
N PRO A 24 -1.50 -10.61 -1.10
CA PRO A 24 -2.67 -11.21 -0.48
C PRO A 24 -3.29 -12.35 -1.31
N GLY A 25 -3.55 -13.49 -0.66
CA GLY A 25 -4.11 -14.67 -1.30
C GLY A 25 -3.11 -15.53 -2.09
N PHE A 26 -1.83 -15.17 -2.15
CA PHE A 26 -0.81 -15.95 -2.87
C PHE A 26 -0.71 -17.40 -2.34
N LEU A 27 -0.79 -17.58 -1.03
CA LEU A 27 -0.74 -18.91 -0.40
C LEU A 27 -2.09 -19.63 -0.32
N THR A 28 -3.18 -19.02 -0.79
CA THR A 28 -4.53 -19.64 -0.79
C THR A 28 -4.56 -21.02 -1.44
N PRO A 29 -3.87 -21.28 -2.58
CA PRO A 29 -3.84 -22.61 -3.20
C PRO A 29 -2.97 -23.63 -2.44
N TYR A 30 -2.13 -23.17 -1.51
CA TYR A 30 -1.08 -23.95 -0.86
C TYR A 30 -1.35 -24.05 0.64
N PRO A 31 -2.26 -24.94 1.08
CA PRO A 31 -2.68 -25.02 2.48
C PRO A 31 -1.57 -25.40 3.47
N ASN A 32 -0.41 -25.86 3.00
CA ASN A 32 0.74 -26.14 3.84
C ASN A 32 1.70 -24.94 3.93
N GLY A 33 1.49 -23.88 3.14
CA GLY A 33 2.29 -22.67 3.15
C GLY A 33 3.47 -22.67 2.15
N LEU A 34 4.38 -21.73 2.39
CA LEU A 34 5.64 -21.57 1.67
C LEU A 34 6.79 -22.25 2.43
N PHE A 35 7.70 -22.89 1.71
CA PHE A 35 8.93 -23.50 2.22
C PHE A 35 10.11 -22.97 1.41
N ALA A 36 11.05 -22.29 2.09
CA ALA A 36 12.21 -21.69 1.46
C ALA A 36 13.31 -22.72 1.14
N LEU A 37 13.24 -23.90 1.76
CA LEU A 37 14.13 -25.06 1.62
C LEU A 37 15.54 -24.81 2.15
N GLY A 38 16.28 -23.89 1.55
CA GLY A 38 17.50 -23.45 2.19
C GLY A 38 18.25 -22.37 1.44
N GLY A 39 19.32 -21.89 2.05
CA GLY A 39 19.84 -20.56 1.72
C GLY A 39 19.41 -19.57 2.80
N ASN A 40 19.98 -18.37 2.82
CA ASN A 40 19.54 -17.35 3.76
C ASN A 40 18.42 -16.55 3.09
N ASP A 41 17.19 -16.77 3.50
CA ASP A 41 16.00 -16.27 2.85
C ASP A 41 15.46 -15.02 3.53
N PHE A 42 14.96 -14.08 2.73
CA PHE A 42 14.20 -12.94 3.21
C PHE A 42 12.79 -13.02 2.67
N ILE A 43 11.83 -13.37 3.52
CA ILE A 43 10.44 -13.56 3.13
C ILE A 43 9.56 -12.59 3.91
N VAL A 44 8.72 -11.88 3.18
CA VAL A 44 7.75 -10.95 3.72
C VAL A 44 6.36 -11.47 3.37
N GLY A 45 5.57 -11.78 4.39
CA GLY A 45 4.16 -12.15 4.27
C GLY A 45 3.29 -10.98 3.87
N ALA A 46 2.02 -11.28 3.63
CA ALA A 46 1.02 -10.37 3.12
C ALA A 46 0.13 -9.83 4.26
N SER A 47 -1.09 -9.43 3.91
CA SER A 47 -2.07 -8.97 4.91
C SER A 47 -3.07 -10.06 5.31
N ASP A 48 -2.98 -11.25 4.73
CA ASP A 48 -3.75 -12.44 5.10
C ASP A 48 -2.89 -13.40 5.93
N ALA A 49 -3.56 -14.31 6.64
CA ALA A 49 -2.88 -15.29 7.48
C ALA A 49 -1.97 -16.22 6.66
N ASP A 50 -0.67 -16.13 6.91
CA ASP A 50 0.38 -16.82 6.19
C ASP A 50 0.99 -17.96 6.99
N ARG A 51 1.53 -18.94 6.25
CA ARG A 51 2.33 -20.03 6.80
C ARG A 51 3.64 -20.11 6.03
N ILE A 52 4.75 -19.83 6.70
CA ILE A 52 6.07 -19.64 6.08
C ILE A 52 7.11 -20.45 6.86
N SER A 53 7.96 -21.19 6.15
CA SER A 53 9.09 -21.96 6.67
C SER A 53 10.37 -21.50 5.98
N GLY A 54 11.39 -21.12 6.76
CA GLY A 54 12.75 -20.83 6.26
C GLY A 54 13.51 -22.11 5.89
N ASP A 55 13.34 -23.16 6.71
CA ASP A 55 14.05 -24.44 6.58
C ASP A 55 15.56 -24.28 6.87
N ASP A 56 16.49 -24.60 5.95
CA ASP A 56 17.93 -24.56 6.25
C ASP A 56 18.55 -23.18 5.91
N GLY A 57 18.94 -22.37 6.90
CA GLY A 57 19.68 -21.13 6.65
C GLY A 57 19.48 -20.09 7.74
N ASN A 58 20.12 -18.92 7.60
CA ASN A 58 19.88 -17.81 8.52
C ASN A 58 18.83 -16.91 7.88
N ASP A 59 17.58 -17.19 8.20
CA ASP A 59 16.41 -16.67 7.52
C ASP A 59 15.83 -15.46 8.25
N ARG A 60 15.11 -14.65 7.47
CA ARG A 60 14.44 -13.44 7.94
C ARG A 60 13.00 -13.49 7.46
N LEU A 61 12.10 -13.83 8.36
CA LEU A 61 10.69 -14.05 8.08
C LEU A 61 9.86 -12.96 8.74
N LEU A 62 9.08 -12.22 7.95
CA LEU A 62 8.11 -11.24 8.44
C LEU A 62 6.71 -11.77 8.10
N GLY A 63 5.81 -11.90 9.08
CA GLY A 63 4.44 -12.40 8.88
C GLY A 63 3.55 -11.38 8.21
N GLY A 64 3.59 -10.13 8.68
CA GLY A 64 2.85 -9.02 8.09
C GLY A 64 1.57 -8.74 8.87
N GLY A 65 0.42 -9.02 8.28
CA GLY A 65 -0.88 -8.77 8.92
C GLY A 65 -1.75 -10.01 9.05
N ASN A 66 -2.64 -10.00 10.05
CA ASN A 66 -3.43 -11.15 10.51
C ASN A 66 -2.57 -12.21 11.22
N SER A 67 -3.20 -13.32 11.63
CA SER A 67 -2.54 -14.36 12.44
C SER A 67 -1.68 -15.29 11.59
N ASP A 68 -0.37 -15.16 11.73
CA ASP A 68 0.62 -15.87 10.93
C ASP A 68 1.24 -17.07 11.67
N THR A 69 1.85 -17.97 10.91
CA THR A 69 2.67 -19.06 11.47
C THR A 69 4.02 -19.11 10.76
N LEU A 70 5.08 -18.81 11.49
CA LEU A 70 6.45 -18.73 11.00
C LEU A 70 7.33 -19.80 11.64
N PHE A 71 8.13 -20.48 10.83
CA PHE A 71 9.16 -21.44 11.26
C PHE A 71 10.51 -20.97 10.71
N GLY A 72 11.47 -20.71 11.59
CA GLY A 72 12.85 -20.39 11.21
C GLY A 72 13.48 -21.61 10.57
N GLY A 73 13.74 -22.64 11.38
CA GLY A 73 14.22 -23.92 10.91
C GLY A 73 15.58 -24.25 11.50
N ALA A 74 16.61 -24.32 10.68
CA ALA A 74 17.97 -24.62 11.11
C ALA A 74 18.90 -23.45 10.82
N ASP A 75 19.83 -23.20 11.75
CA ASP A 75 20.71 -22.01 11.81
C ASP A 75 19.98 -20.80 12.43
N ASN A 76 20.57 -19.60 12.42
CA ASN A 76 20.12 -18.50 13.29
C ASN A 76 19.15 -17.58 12.56
N ASP A 77 17.91 -17.56 13.01
CA ASP A 77 16.80 -16.92 12.30
C ASP A 77 16.31 -15.64 12.98
N LEU A 78 15.70 -14.77 12.19
CA LEU A 78 14.97 -13.59 12.64
C LEU A 78 13.51 -13.69 12.20
N LEU A 79 12.62 -13.86 13.16
CA LEU A 79 11.18 -13.96 12.93
C LEU A 79 10.47 -12.74 13.52
N ASN A 80 9.57 -12.13 12.73
CA ASN A 80 8.67 -11.07 13.19
C ASN A 80 7.23 -11.41 12.77
N GLY A 81 6.31 -11.54 13.74
CA GLY A 81 4.90 -11.86 13.47
C GLY A 81 4.19 -10.69 12.77
N GLY A 82 4.35 -9.49 13.31
CA GLY A 82 3.80 -8.27 12.72
C GLY A 82 2.55 -7.84 13.45
N THR A 83 1.39 -7.88 12.79
CA THR A 83 0.12 -7.56 13.44
C THR A 83 -0.81 -8.76 13.38
N GLY A 84 -1.30 -9.26 14.49
CA GLY A 84 -2.00 -10.53 14.45
C GLY A 84 -2.14 -11.20 15.80
N ASN A 85 -2.19 -12.51 15.78
CA ASN A 85 -1.98 -13.34 16.96
C ASN A 85 -1.15 -14.49 16.41
N ASP A 86 0.16 -14.36 16.52
CA ASP A 86 1.09 -15.06 15.64
C ASP A 86 1.72 -16.25 16.35
N LEU A 87 2.15 -17.23 15.58
CA LEU A 87 2.85 -18.40 16.05
C LEU A 87 4.26 -18.41 15.46
N LEU A 88 5.28 -18.18 16.28
CA LEU A 88 6.68 -18.12 15.87
C LEU A 88 7.47 -19.26 16.50
N PHE A 89 8.18 -20.02 15.65
CA PHE A 89 9.05 -21.13 16.05
C PHE A 89 10.46 -20.88 15.48
N GLY A 90 11.47 -20.70 16.33
CA GLY A 90 12.86 -20.59 15.89
C GLY A 90 13.42 -21.94 15.42
N ASP A 91 13.00 -23.01 16.10
CA ASP A 91 13.41 -24.39 15.88
C ASP A 91 14.85 -24.68 16.33
N SER A 92 15.87 -24.58 15.49
CA SER A 92 17.25 -24.91 15.89
C SER A 92 18.25 -23.85 15.45
N GLY A 93 18.89 -23.19 16.40
CA GLY A 93 19.67 -21.99 16.09
C GLY A 93 19.77 -21.07 17.28
N ASN A 94 20.44 -19.93 17.15
CA ASN A 94 20.30 -18.85 18.12
C ASN A 94 19.39 -17.81 17.50
N ASP A 95 18.11 -17.92 17.78
CA ASP A 95 17.07 -17.22 17.03
C ASP A 95 16.64 -15.95 17.73
N THR A 96 16.10 -15.02 16.95
CA THR A 96 15.48 -13.80 17.47
C THR A 96 14.03 -13.76 17.00
N LEU A 97 13.10 -13.88 17.94
CA LEU A 97 11.66 -13.90 17.70
C LEU A 97 11.02 -12.64 18.27
N GLN A 98 10.24 -11.96 17.42
CA GLN A 98 9.49 -10.76 17.76
C GLN A 98 8.00 -10.97 17.42
N GLY A 99 7.12 -10.99 18.42
CA GLY A 99 5.68 -11.20 18.24
C GLY A 99 5.05 -10.05 17.44
N GLY A 100 5.18 -8.84 17.97
CA GLY A 100 4.67 -7.64 17.34
C GLY A 100 3.41 -7.17 18.05
N LYS A 101 2.31 -6.95 17.32
CA LYS A 101 1.03 -6.51 17.89
C LYS A 101 0.09 -7.70 17.98
N GLY A 102 -0.37 -7.98 19.18
CA GLY A 102 -1.46 -8.89 19.51
C GLY A 102 -1.06 -9.94 20.53
N GLY A 103 -1.78 -11.06 20.57
CA GLY A 103 -1.52 -12.12 21.54
C GLY A 103 -0.76 -13.26 20.88
N ASP A 104 0.57 -13.21 21.00
CA ASP A 104 1.47 -14.06 20.22
C ASP A 104 1.98 -15.26 21.03
N VAL A 105 2.45 -16.29 20.32
CA VAL A 105 3.09 -17.47 20.90
C VAL A 105 4.46 -17.65 20.25
N LEU A 106 5.51 -17.48 21.05
CA LEU A 106 6.89 -17.59 20.62
C LEU A 106 7.55 -18.81 21.28
N ASN A 107 8.25 -19.61 20.48
CA ASN A 107 9.05 -20.74 20.92
C ASN A 107 10.44 -20.67 20.27
N GLY A 108 11.47 -20.43 21.08
CA GLY A 108 12.86 -20.35 20.63
C GLY A 108 13.32 -21.66 20.01
N GLY A 109 13.35 -22.73 20.82
CA GLY A 109 13.66 -24.07 20.34
C GLY A 109 14.98 -24.56 20.91
N GLU A 110 15.92 -24.99 20.07
CA GLU A 110 17.28 -25.36 20.48
C GLU A 110 18.26 -24.22 20.22
N GLY A 111 18.90 -23.71 21.27
CA GLY A 111 20.04 -22.80 21.17
C GLY A 111 19.95 -21.65 22.16
N SER A 112 20.47 -20.48 21.80
CA SER A 112 20.49 -19.31 22.70
C SER A 112 19.60 -18.24 22.12
N ASP A 113 18.33 -18.24 22.52
CA ASP A 113 17.31 -17.49 21.80
C ASP A 113 16.99 -16.16 22.48
N VAL A 114 16.43 -15.25 21.68
CA VAL A 114 15.96 -13.94 22.12
C VAL A 114 14.48 -13.83 21.77
N LEU A 115 13.63 -13.67 22.79
CA LEU A 115 12.17 -13.61 22.62
C LEU A 115 11.62 -12.27 23.09
N LEU A 116 10.94 -11.56 22.18
CA LEU A 116 10.24 -10.30 22.40
C LEU A 116 8.76 -10.49 22.05
N GLY A 117 7.86 -10.45 23.05
CA GLY A 117 6.41 -10.46 22.77
C GLY A 117 5.92 -9.17 22.10
N ASP A 118 6.48 -8.04 22.54
CA ASP A 118 6.00 -6.69 22.21
C ASP A 118 4.59 -6.43 22.77
N ALA A 119 3.62 -6.07 21.93
CA ALA A 119 2.38 -5.42 22.37
C ALA A 119 1.22 -6.41 22.39
N GLY A 120 0.84 -6.85 23.58
CA GLY A 120 -0.41 -7.56 23.80
C GLY A 120 -0.24 -8.53 24.94
N LYS A 121 -0.67 -9.78 24.77
CA LYS A 121 -0.51 -10.79 25.82
C LYS A 121 0.14 -12.01 25.22
N ASP A 122 1.43 -12.12 25.45
CA ASP A 122 2.26 -13.07 24.73
C ASP A 122 2.61 -14.28 25.59
N THR A 123 2.87 -15.40 24.93
CA THR A 123 3.36 -16.63 25.54
C THR A 123 4.75 -16.94 25.00
N LEU A 124 5.75 -16.90 25.87
CA LEU A 124 7.16 -17.04 25.50
C LEU A 124 7.71 -18.35 26.08
N THR A 125 8.35 -19.15 25.23
CA THR A 125 8.99 -20.42 25.58
C THR A 125 10.41 -20.41 25.01
N GLY A 126 11.43 -20.48 25.87
CA GLY A 126 12.83 -20.43 25.43
C GLY A 126 13.26 -21.74 24.78
N GLY A 127 12.99 -22.86 25.45
CA GLY A 127 13.36 -24.19 25.00
C GLY A 127 14.69 -24.68 25.62
N LEU A 128 15.58 -25.18 24.78
CA LEU A 128 16.84 -25.79 25.17
C LEU A 128 18.01 -24.83 24.93
N GLY A 129 18.59 -24.33 26.01
CA GLY A 129 19.85 -23.58 25.99
C GLY A 129 19.72 -22.34 26.85
N PRO A 130 20.60 -21.34 26.70
CA PRO A 130 20.52 -20.09 27.46
C PRO A 130 19.71 -19.04 26.72
N ASP A 131 18.51 -18.76 27.19
CA ASP A 131 17.58 -17.86 26.51
C ASP A 131 17.45 -16.50 27.18
N THR A 132 17.08 -15.49 26.40
CA THR A 132 16.79 -14.13 26.88
C THR A 132 15.35 -13.75 26.56
N PHE A 133 14.53 -13.61 27.60
CA PHE A 133 13.16 -13.09 27.50
C PHE A 133 13.17 -11.59 27.73
N VAL A 134 12.87 -10.81 26.70
CA VAL A 134 12.90 -9.35 26.77
C VAL A 134 11.53 -8.82 27.17
N LEU A 135 11.48 -8.12 28.31
CA LEU A 135 10.27 -7.47 28.80
C LEU A 135 10.41 -5.96 28.68
N ARG A 136 9.46 -5.33 27.98
CA ARG A 136 9.52 -3.91 27.65
C ARG A 136 8.64 -3.05 28.55
N THR A 137 9.06 -1.81 28.76
CA THR A 137 8.30 -0.90 29.63
C THR A 137 7.08 -0.27 28.95
N ASP A 138 7.12 -0.11 27.63
CA ASP A 138 6.00 0.40 26.81
C ASP A 138 4.89 -0.62 26.60
N SER A 139 5.19 -1.92 26.75
CA SER A 139 4.21 -3.01 26.82
C SER A 139 3.70 -3.31 28.24
N ALA A 140 4.19 -2.60 29.26
CA ALA A 140 3.83 -2.91 30.65
C ALA A 140 2.35 -2.65 30.93
N VAL A 141 1.68 -3.63 31.54
CA VAL A 141 0.24 -3.59 31.83
C VAL A 141 -0.07 -3.35 33.30
N ILE A 142 -1.32 -3.04 33.63
CA ILE A 142 -1.78 -2.94 35.04
C ILE A 142 -2.52 -4.19 35.51
N ASP A 143 -3.06 -4.98 34.59
CA ASP A 143 -3.81 -6.20 34.86
C ASP A 143 -2.89 -7.43 34.69
N PRO A 144 -2.64 -8.23 35.75
CA PRO A 144 -1.86 -9.46 35.62
C PRO A 144 -2.41 -10.45 34.58
N ALA A 145 -3.71 -10.41 34.28
CA ALA A 145 -4.31 -11.30 33.29
C ALA A 145 -3.93 -10.97 31.85
N ALA A 146 -3.47 -9.73 31.61
CA ALA A 146 -3.03 -9.21 30.32
C ALA A 146 -1.49 -9.18 30.18
N ALA A 147 -0.74 -9.63 31.19
CA ALA A 147 0.70 -9.65 31.14
C ALA A 147 1.23 -10.85 30.35
N ASP A 148 2.38 -10.66 29.72
CA ASP A 148 3.11 -11.73 29.04
C ASP A 148 3.50 -12.85 30.00
N ILE A 149 3.62 -14.06 29.46
CA ILE A 149 3.85 -15.27 30.21
C ILE A 149 5.10 -15.97 29.68
N ILE A 150 6.13 -16.06 30.51
CA ILE A 150 7.30 -16.91 30.28
C ILE A 150 7.01 -18.29 30.87
N THR A 151 7.08 -19.35 30.06
CA THR A 151 6.52 -20.65 30.44
C THR A 151 7.51 -21.66 31.01
N ASP A 152 8.80 -21.55 30.69
CA ASP A 152 9.82 -22.58 30.95
C ASP A 152 11.14 -22.05 31.54
N PHE A 153 11.15 -20.81 32.06
CA PHE A 153 12.34 -20.14 32.58
C PHE A 153 13.24 -21.04 33.45
N ASN A 154 14.47 -21.22 32.99
CA ASN A 154 15.53 -21.98 33.64
C ASN A 154 16.53 -21.05 34.32
N SER A 155 16.36 -20.90 35.63
CA SER A 155 17.22 -20.08 36.50
C SER A 155 18.71 -20.41 36.53
N PHE A 156 19.20 -21.44 35.82
CA PHE A 156 20.63 -21.70 35.68
C PHE A 156 21.25 -21.01 34.47
N VAL A 157 20.50 -20.89 33.38
CA VAL A 157 21.01 -20.50 32.05
C VAL A 157 20.31 -19.28 31.48
N ASP A 158 19.03 -19.09 31.76
CA ASP A 158 18.22 -18.02 31.16
C ASP A 158 18.44 -16.67 31.83
N ALA A 159 18.07 -15.63 31.10
CA ALA A 159 18.06 -14.25 31.54
C ALA A 159 16.75 -13.54 31.18
N ILE A 160 16.45 -12.49 31.96
CA ILE A 160 15.37 -11.55 31.66
C ILE A 160 15.99 -10.24 31.20
N GLY A 161 15.73 -9.89 29.95
CA GLY A 161 16.12 -8.63 29.35
C GLY A 161 15.19 -7.50 29.78
N LEU A 162 15.76 -6.39 30.26
CA LEU A 162 15.02 -5.17 30.59
C LEU A 162 15.38 -4.05 29.62
N THR A 163 14.39 -3.28 29.18
CA THR A 163 14.56 -2.08 28.36
C THR A 163 14.60 -0.80 29.20
N ASP A 164 14.81 0.35 28.54
CA ASP A 164 14.68 1.70 29.14
C ASP A 164 15.61 1.95 30.34
N ASN A 165 16.74 1.25 30.36
CA ASN A 165 17.73 1.28 31.43
C ASN A 165 17.18 0.86 32.81
N LEU A 166 16.08 0.11 32.85
CA LEU A 166 15.63 -0.52 34.09
C LEU A 166 16.67 -1.52 34.59
N THR A 167 16.78 -1.60 35.91
CA THR A 167 17.62 -2.59 36.61
C THR A 167 16.76 -3.42 37.55
N GLU A 168 17.30 -4.55 38.04
CA GLU A 168 16.62 -5.37 39.05
C GLU A 168 16.20 -4.57 40.31
N THR A 169 16.95 -3.52 40.66
CA THR A 169 16.61 -2.67 41.83
C THR A 169 15.32 -1.86 41.64
N ASP A 170 14.95 -1.61 40.38
CA ASP A 170 13.74 -0.91 39.99
C ASP A 170 12.52 -1.84 39.99
N LEU A 171 12.69 -3.14 40.26
CA LEU A 171 11.63 -4.13 40.18
C LEU A 171 11.11 -4.58 41.56
N ILE A 172 9.84 -4.99 41.59
CA ILE A 172 9.21 -5.78 42.65
C ILE A 172 8.88 -7.15 42.06
N LEU A 173 9.41 -8.20 42.68
CA LEU A 173 9.09 -9.59 42.35
C LEU A 173 8.02 -10.10 43.33
N GLU A 174 6.80 -10.26 42.85
CA GLU A 174 5.64 -10.68 43.65
C GLU A 174 5.36 -12.16 43.43
N GLU A 175 5.50 -12.97 44.48
CA GLU A 175 5.21 -14.41 44.43
C GLU A 175 3.70 -14.66 44.43
N ILE A 176 3.22 -15.41 43.44
CA ILE A 176 1.85 -15.87 43.32
C ILE A 176 1.84 -17.38 43.51
N ALA A 177 1.47 -17.83 44.71
CA ALA A 177 1.36 -19.25 45.04
C ALA A 177 0.18 -19.90 44.30
N ILE A 178 0.45 -20.95 43.51
CA ILE A 178 -0.57 -21.69 42.75
C ILE A 178 -0.82 -23.09 43.34
N ALA A 179 0.21 -23.74 43.88
CA ALA A 179 0.13 -25.00 44.60
C ALA A 179 1.29 -25.14 45.60
N SER A 180 1.24 -26.14 46.49
CA SER A 180 2.32 -26.36 47.47
C SER A 180 3.64 -26.66 46.77
N GLY A 181 4.59 -25.71 46.83
CA GLY A 181 5.92 -25.85 46.22
C GLY A 181 6.01 -25.43 44.75
N ILE A 182 4.93 -24.85 44.19
CA ILE A 182 4.92 -24.28 42.85
C ILE A 182 4.38 -22.85 42.95
N SER A 183 5.19 -21.88 42.54
CA SER A 183 4.86 -20.46 42.53
C SER A 183 5.07 -19.90 41.12
N ASN A 184 4.27 -18.91 40.75
CA ASN A 184 4.59 -18.00 39.67
C ASN A 184 5.20 -16.73 40.26
N THR A 185 5.97 -15.99 39.47
CA THR A 185 6.50 -14.69 39.88
C THR A 185 6.01 -13.61 38.93
N LEU A 186 5.37 -12.58 39.47
CA LEU A 186 4.98 -11.39 38.74
C LEU A 186 6.09 -10.34 38.86
N ILE A 187 6.53 -9.81 37.73
CA ILE A 187 7.60 -8.80 37.66
C ILE A 187 6.94 -7.43 37.49
N LYS A 188 7.15 -6.53 38.45
CA LYS A 188 6.52 -5.22 38.47
C LYS A 188 7.54 -4.12 38.57
N ILE A 189 7.29 -2.99 37.92
CA ILE A 189 8.06 -1.76 38.09
C ILE A 189 7.72 -1.16 39.46
N ARG A 190 8.71 -0.98 40.31
CA ARG A 190 8.54 -0.51 41.70
C ARG A 190 7.85 0.84 41.80
N GLN A 191 8.14 1.75 40.87
CA GLN A 191 7.64 3.13 40.92
C GLN A 191 6.18 3.25 40.47
N SER A 192 5.82 2.59 39.37
CA SER A 192 4.48 2.69 38.78
C SER A 192 3.53 1.59 39.24
N GLY A 193 4.06 0.44 39.67
CA GLY A 193 3.30 -0.77 39.92
C GLY A 193 2.89 -1.52 38.64
N ALA A 194 3.27 -1.01 37.46
CA ALA A 194 3.02 -1.67 36.18
C ALA A 194 3.74 -3.02 36.13
N ILE A 195 3.15 -3.96 35.41
CA ILE A 195 3.55 -5.36 35.31
C ILE A 195 4.28 -5.54 33.99
N LEU A 196 5.52 -6.01 34.06
CA LEU A 196 6.34 -6.32 32.89
C LEU A 196 6.07 -7.72 32.34
N GLY A 197 5.68 -8.66 33.21
CA GLY A 197 5.44 -10.03 32.81
C GLY A 197 5.25 -10.96 34.01
N LEU A 198 4.85 -12.20 33.70
CA LEU A 198 4.69 -13.30 34.63
C LEU A 198 5.62 -14.44 34.22
N VAL A 199 6.40 -14.93 35.18
CA VAL A 199 7.21 -16.15 35.00
C VAL A 199 6.49 -17.31 35.66
N ALA A 200 6.07 -18.28 34.85
CA ALA A 200 5.38 -19.47 35.32
C ALA A 200 6.35 -20.41 36.04
N ASN A 201 5.88 -21.06 37.10
CA ASN A 201 6.63 -22.08 37.86
C ASN A 201 8.00 -21.62 38.42
N ALA A 202 8.24 -20.31 38.54
CA ALA A 202 9.43 -19.72 39.14
C ALA A 202 9.07 -18.92 40.39
N SER A 203 9.89 -19.04 41.43
CA SER A 203 9.85 -18.18 42.63
C SER A 203 10.71 -16.93 42.43
N PRO A 204 10.53 -15.86 43.23
CA PRO A 204 11.37 -14.67 43.12
C PRO A 204 12.87 -14.93 43.28
N LYS A 205 13.25 -16.02 43.97
CA LYS A 205 14.67 -16.40 44.14
C LYS A 205 15.28 -16.93 42.85
N ASP A 206 14.48 -17.55 42.00
CA ASP A 206 14.92 -18.14 40.74
C ASP A 206 15.27 -17.05 39.72
N LEU A 207 14.66 -15.86 39.86
CA LEU A 207 14.90 -14.70 39.00
C LEU A 207 16.00 -13.77 39.51
N SER A 208 16.36 -13.85 40.80
CA SER A 208 17.28 -12.85 41.37
C SER A 208 18.68 -12.95 40.76
N GLY A 209 19.22 -11.83 40.29
CA GLY A 209 20.48 -11.76 39.57
C GLY A 209 20.42 -12.25 38.12
N ARG A 210 19.23 -12.54 37.57
CA ARG A 210 19.03 -12.97 36.17
C ARG A 210 18.59 -11.85 35.24
N PHE A 211 18.55 -10.60 35.72
CA PHE A 211 18.18 -9.46 34.90
C PHE A 211 19.39 -8.86 34.20
N ILE A 212 19.27 -8.64 32.90
CA ILE A 212 20.29 -8.01 32.05
C ILE A 212 19.70 -6.80 31.33
N SER A 213 20.57 -5.88 30.89
CA SER A 213 20.14 -4.83 29.98
C SER A 213 19.92 -5.43 28.59
N ALA A 214 18.71 -5.28 28.06
CA ALA A 214 18.35 -5.70 26.71
C ALA A 214 18.07 -4.50 25.79
N THR A 215 18.41 -3.28 26.20
CA THR A 215 18.27 -2.09 25.34
C THR A 215 18.97 -2.31 24.00
N ALA A 216 20.15 -2.95 23.96
CA ALA A 216 20.88 -3.21 22.72
C ALA A 216 20.29 -4.34 21.85
N VAL A 217 19.40 -5.17 22.40
CA VAL A 217 18.69 -6.25 21.68
C VAL A 217 17.59 -5.68 20.77
N LEU A 218 17.18 -4.43 21.03
CA LEU A 218 16.28 -3.65 20.18
C LEU A 218 16.99 -3.09 18.92
N SER A 219 18.00 -3.78 18.37
CA SER A 219 18.85 -3.28 17.26
C SER A 219 18.10 -3.00 15.95
N ASN A 220 16.80 -3.25 15.90
CA ASN A 220 15.87 -2.85 14.83
C ASN A 220 15.13 -1.54 15.10
N GLN A 221 15.41 -0.83 16.19
CA GLN A 221 14.74 0.43 16.50
C GLN A 221 15.47 1.64 15.93
N LEU A 222 14.67 2.51 15.29
CA LEU A 222 15.13 3.79 14.72
C LEU A 222 15.69 4.73 15.79
N SER A 223 15.28 4.56 17.05
CA SER A 223 15.76 5.32 18.21
C SER A 223 17.27 5.16 18.46
N GLN A 224 17.86 4.06 18.01
CA GLN A 224 19.27 3.74 18.19
C GLN A 224 20.15 4.15 17.01
N ALA A 225 19.54 4.71 15.97
CA ALA A 225 20.24 5.07 14.75
C ALA A 225 21.37 6.08 15.00
N ARG A 226 22.53 5.81 14.41
CA ARG A 226 23.67 6.74 14.42
C ARG A 226 23.31 7.98 13.61
N ASP A 227 23.25 9.13 14.28
CA ASP A 227 22.86 10.38 13.64
C ASP A 227 23.98 10.96 12.78
N LEU A 228 23.72 11.06 11.49
CA LEU A 228 24.56 11.73 10.49
C LEU A 228 24.20 13.21 10.33
N GLY A 229 23.09 13.65 10.94
CA GLY A 229 22.61 15.02 10.87
C GLY A 229 22.01 15.38 9.51
N ILE A 230 22.12 16.65 9.14
CA ILE A 230 21.57 17.17 7.87
C ILE A 230 22.49 16.78 6.72
N LEU A 231 21.94 16.10 5.72
CA LEU A 231 22.69 15.64 4.54
C LEU A 231 22.81 16.78 3.51
N ASN A 232 23.82 17.63 3.67
CA ASN A 232 24.10 18.79 2.81
C ASN A 232 25.35 18.63 1.91
N SER A 233 26.08 17.53 2.11
CA SER A 233 27.21 17.08 1.31
C SER A 233 27.28 15.56 1.36
N THR A 234 28.09 14.95 0.50
CA THR A 234 28.35 13.52 0.60
C THR A 234 28.90 13.16 1.98
N GLN A 235 28.26 12.20 2.65
CA GLN A 235 28.72 11.59 3.89
C GLN A 235 29.29 10.22 3.55
N THR A 236 30.48 9.92 4.08
CA THR A 236 31.12 8.61 3.93
C THR A 236 31.32 8.00 5.30
N ILE A 237 30.75 6.82 5.50
CA ILE A 237 30.81 6.05 6.72
C ILE A 237 31.59 4.77 6.42
N VAL A 238 32.54 4.44 7.28
CA VAL A 238 33.24 3.15 7.26
C VAL A 238 32.86 2.42 8.53
N ASP A 239 32.28 1.24 8.40
CA ASP A 239 31.73 0.48 9.53
C ASP A 239 31.71 -1.02 9.24
N SER A 240 31.07 -1.80 10.10
CA SER A 240 30.94 -3.25 9.93
C SER A 240 29.66 -3.81 10.53
N VAL A 241 29.02 -4.74 9.80
CA VAL A 241 27.99 -5.61 10.35
C VAL A 241 28.56 -7.00 10.65
N SER A 242 27.99 -7.70 11.61
CA SER A 242 28.45 -9.03 12.05
C SER A 242 27.30 -9.91 12.52
N ASN A 243 27.53 -11.21 12.66
CA ASN A 243 26.50 -12.10 13.23
C ASN A 243 26.07 -11.70 14.66
N ALA A 244 26.90 -10.96 15.40
CA ALA A 244 26.57 -10.46 16.74
C ALA A 244 25.90 -9.06 16.74
N ILE A 245 26.02 -8.32 15.63
CA ILE A 245 25.42 -7.00 15.40
C ILE A 245 24.94 -7.02 13.94
N PRO A 246 23.78 -7.65 13.69
CA PRO A 246 23.34 -7.93 12.33
C PRO A 246 22.84 -6.67 11.61
N ASP A 247 22.49 -5.62 12.34
CA ASP A 247 21.95 -4.38 11.79
C ASP A 247 22.71 -3.16 12.31
N ASP A 248 23.07 -2.25 11.39
CA ASP A 248 23.53 -0.90 11.66
C ASP A 248 22.54 0.10 11.04
N ILE A 249 22.01 1.01 11.85
CA ILE A 249 21.04 2.01 11.40
C ILE A 249 21.66 3.41 11.48
N TYR A 250 21.53 4.19 10.41
CA TYR A 250 22.02 5.56 10.31
C TYR A 250 20.87 6.53 10.07
N ARG A 251 20.72 7.55 10.91
CA ARG A 251 19.71 8.60 10.73
C ARG A 251 20.29 9.76 9.95
N PHE A 252 19.55 10.31 9.00
CA PHE A 252 19.88 11.56 8.34
C PHE A 252 18.64 12.42 8.15
N THR A 253 18.83 13.72 7.93
CA THR A 253 17.73 14.66 7.67
C THR A 253 17.97 15.38 6.35
N LEU A 254 16.92 15.49 5.55
CA LEU A 254 16.86 16.38 4.39
C LEU A 254 16.13 17.67 4.78
N SER A 255 16.73 18.82 4.50
CA SER A 255 16.09 20.13 4.75
C SER A 255 15.29 20.64 3.54
N VAL A 256 15.53 20.07 2.36
CA VAL A 256 14.89 20.41 1.09
C VAL A 256 14.70 19.13 0.29
N THR A 257 13.70 19.11 -0.60
CA THR A 257 13.53 18.01 -1.57
C THR A 257 14.81 17.85 -2.39
N SER A 258 15.33 16.62 -2.44
CA SER A 258 16.65 16.32 -3.00
C SER A 258 16.65 14.99 -3.73
N ASP A 259 17.43 14.89 -4.80
CA ASP A 259 17.75 13.62 -5.44
C ASP A 259 18.78 12.92 -4.54
N PHE A 260 18.36 11.83 -3.92
CA PHE A 260 19.11 11.06 -2.93
C PHE A 260 19.81 9.87 -3.57
N SER A 261 21.09 9.73 -3.28
CA SER A 261 21.93 8.63 -3.74
C SER A 261 22.62 7.97 -2.55
N LEU A 262 22.56 6.64 -2.50
CA LEU A 262 23.24 5.78 -1.55
C LEU A 262 24.10 4.79 -2.32
N ASN A 263 25.35 4.60 -1.87
CA ASN A 263 26.23 3.55 -2.36
C ASN A 263 26.93 2.82 -1.21
N LEU A 264 26.73 1.51 -1.12
CA LEU A 264 27.37 0.61 -0.16
C LEU A 264 28.43 -0.22 -0.88
N SER A 265 29.66 -0.22 -0.38
CA SER A 265 30.81 -0.88 -1.02
C SER A 265 31.78 -1.48 0.02
N GLY A 266 32.86 -2.14 -0.43
CA GLY A 266 33.88 -2.69 0.47
C GLY A 266 33.52 -4.01 1.15
N LEU A 267 32.50 -4.71 0.63
CA LEU A 267 31.93 -5.91 1.19
C LEU A 267 32.82 -7.15 0.96
N SER A 268 33.08 -7.94 2.00
CA SER A 268 33.67 -9.28 1.92
C SER A 268 32.62 -10.40 1.94
N THR A 269 31.42 -10.08 2.40
CA THR A 269 30.27 -10.98 2.45
C THR A 269 28.98 -10.19 2.14
N ASP A 270 27.86 -10.86 1.88
CA ASP A 270 26.65 -10.19 1.40
C ASP A 270 25.93 -9.42 2.53
N VAL A 271 25.33 -8.28 2.15
CA VAL A 271 24.71 -7.30 3.04
C VAL A 271 23.52 -6.66 2.33
N GLY A 272 22.38 -6.59 2.99
CA GLY A 272 21.22 -5.81 2.56
C GLY A 272 21.35 -4.33 2.95
N VAL A 273 20.79 -3.45 2.13
CA VAL A 273 20.63 -2.04 2.49
C VAL A 273 19.22 -1.56 2.18
N ALA A 274 18.65 -0.78 3.10
CA ALA A 274 17.34 -0.17 2.96
C ALA A 274 17.35 1.30 3.40
N VAL A 275 16.61 2.13 2.68
CA VAL A 275 16.25 3.50 3.08
C VAL A 275 14.86 3.44 3.70
N ILE A 276 14.73 3.99 4.89
CA ILE A 276 13.56 3.86 5.75
C ILE A 276 13.09 5.25 6.18
N LYS A 277 11.78 5.42 6.34
CA LYS A 277 11.18 6.56 7.04
C LYS A 277 10.13 6.01 7.97
N ASP A 278 10.22 6.37 9.24
CA ASP A 278 9.21 6.07 10.25
C ASP A 278 7.88 6.74 9.86
N ILE A 279 6.98 6.01 9.23
CA ILE A 279 5.72 6.56 8.71
C ILE A 279 4.68 6.66 9.84
N ASN A 280 4.66 5.68 10.74
CA ASN A 280 3.66 5.57 11.81
C ASN A 280 4.12 6.22 13.14
N GLY A 281 5.40 6.55 13.27
CA GLY A 281 5.99 7.25 14.42
C GLY A 281 6.25 6.36 15.63
N ASP A 282 6.25 5.04 15.48
CA ASP A 282 6.42 4.10 16.60
C ASP A 282 7.88 3.69 16.86
N ASN A 283 8.82 4.24 16.08
CA ASN A 283 10.27 3.96 16.14
C ASN A 283 10.66 2.50 15.85
N SER A 284 9.75 1.69 15.29
CA SER A 284 10.04 0.38 14.70
C SER A 284 10.54 0.54 13.26
N ILE A 285 10.99 -0.55 12.66
CA ILE A 285 11.14 -0.65 11.21
C ILE A 285 10.09 -1.64 10.74
N ASP A 286 8.99 -1.13 10.19
CA ASP A 286 7.95 -1.94 9.57
C ASP A 286 8.18 -2.02 8.06
N PHE A 287 7.54 -2.99 7.39
CA PHE A 287 7.64 -3.07 5.92
C PHE A 287 7.11 -1.80 5.24
N THR A 288 6.14 -1.11 5.84
CA THR A 288 5.60 0.16 5.34
C THR A 288 6.62 1.30 5.44
N ASP A 289 7.60 1.19 6.34
CA ASP A 289 8.61 2.23 6.53
C ASP A 289 9.75 2.14 5.51
N ILE A 290 9.90 1.00 4.82
CA ILE A 290 10.94 0.80 3.81
C ILE A 290 10.57 1.55 2.52
N ILE A 291 11.32 2.62 2.24
CA ILE A 291 11.15 3.45 1.04
C ILE A 291 11.78 2.79 -0.17
N ALA A 292 12.96 2.21 0.02
CA ALA A 292 13.72 1.54 -1.01
C ALA A 292 14.69 0.54 -0.37
N SER A 293 14.94 -0.58 -1.03
CA SER A 293 15.92 -1.57 -0.59
C SER A 293 16.67 -2.15 -1.79
N SER A 294 17.87 -2.69 -1.54
CA SER A 294 18.62 -3.42 -2.57
C SER A 294 18.09 -4.85 -2.71
N GLN A 295 17.70 -5.26 -3.92
CA GLN A 295 17.04 -6.55 -4.19
C GLN A 295 17.98 -7.71 -4.58
N GLU A 296 19.29 -7.56 -4.45
CA GLU A 296 20.23 -8.55 -5.01
C GLU A 296 20.99 -9.27 -3.91
N SER A 297 20.93 -10.59 -3.84
CA SER A 297 21.82 -11.41 -3.01
C SER A 297 23.18 -11.56 -3.72
N SER A 298 24.06 -10.56 -3.61
CA SER A 298 25.39 -10.58 -4.24
C SER A 298 26.43 -9.67 -3.60
N LEU A 299 27.70 -10.04 -3.68
CA LEU A 299 28.85 -9.25 -3.16
C LEU A 299 29.12 -7.93 -3.91
N SER A 300 28.30 -7.56 -4.89
CA SER A 300 28.46 -6.32 -5.65
C SER A 300 28.10 -5.11 -4.78
N PRO A 301 28.69 -3.93 -5.03
CA PRO A 301 28.24 -2.70 -4.39
C PRO A 301 26.74 -2.51 -4.54
N LYS A 302 26.05 -2.15 -3.45
CA LYS A 302 24.62 -1.85 -3.48
C LYS A 302 24.42 -0.37 -3.73
N SER A 303 23.44 0.00 -4.54
CA SER A 303 23.07 1.40 -4.75
C SER A 303 21.57 1.60 -4.70
N ILE A 304 21.14 2.68 -4.06
CA ILE A 304 19.75 3.14 -4.06
C ILE A 304 19.76 4.59 -4.55
N GLU A 305 18.91 4.87 -5.53
CA GLU A 305 18.67 6.21 -6.07
C GLU A 305 17.20 6.53 -5.88
N ILE A 306 16.90 7.65 -5.22
CA ILE A 306 15.54 8.14 -5.01
C ILE A 306 15.47 9.59 -5.51
N ASN A 307 14.72 9.80 -6.57
CA ASN A 307 14.52 11.14 -7.13
C ASN A 307 13.55 11.95 -6.24
N ALA A 308 13.82 13.24 -6.08
CA ALA A 308 12.95 14.17 -5.35
C ALA A 308 12.48 13.68 -3.95
N LEU A 309 13.38 13.11 -3.16
CA LEU A 309 13.11 12.71 -1.78
C LEU A 309 12.87 13.95 -0.91
N ASN A 310 11.69 14.03 -0.28
CA ASN A 310 11.22 15.19 0.47
C ASN A 310 12.08 15.59 1.68
N PRO A 311 11.91 16.81 2.21
CA PRO A 311 12.43 17.16 3.53
C PRO A 311 11.85 16.22 4.58
N GLY A 312 12.69 15.77 5.50
CA GLY A 312 12.27 14.83 6.53
C GLY A 312 13.45 14.12 7.16
N THR A 313 13.12 13.33 8.19
CA THR A 313 14.07 12.41 8.83
C THR A 313 13.92 11.04 8.18
N TYR A 314 15.07 10.49 7.81
CA TYR A 314 15.20 9.22 7.12
C TYR A 314 16.26 8.39 7.81
N TYR A 315 16.23 7.10 7.53
CA TYR A 315 17.14 6.12 8.09
C TYR A 315 17.72 5.26 6.97
N VAL A 316 18.93 4.80 7.17
CA VAL A 316 19.56 3.78 6.35
C VAL A 316 19.84 2.60 7.25
N ARG A 317 19.23 1.46 6.97
CA ARG A 317 19.56 0.20 7.61
C ARG A 317 20.52 -0.55 6.70
N VAL A 318 21.69 -0.88 7.25
CA VAL A 318 22.63 -1.83 6.65
C VAL A 318 22.52 -3.11 7.46
N SER A 319 22.11 -4.19 6.79
CA SER A 319 21.79 -5.45 7.46
C SER A 319 22.65 -6.58 6.92
N GLN A 320 23.36 -7.27 7.79
CA GLN A 320 24.12 -8.48 7.49
C GLN A 320 23.22 -9.52 6.82
N TYR A 321 23.71 -10.11 5.72
CA TYR A 321 22.97 -11.16 5.00
C TYR A 321 23.71 -12.51 5.07
N GLN A 322 25.05 -12.52 4.92
CA GLN A 322 25.85 -13.73 5.19
C GLN A 322 27.19 -13.34 5.84
N GLY A 323 27.52 -13.84 7.04
CA GLY A 323 28.79 -13.58 7.72
C GLY A 323 29.10 -12.10 8.03
N SER A 324 30.17 -11.86 8.78
CA SER A 324 30.61 -10.50 9.12
C SER A 324 31.35 -9.83 7.96
N THR A 325 31.10 -8.53 7.76
CA THR A 325 31.84 -7.73 6.79
C THR A 325 31.98 -6.28 7.22
N ASN A 326 33.10 -5.68 6.79
CA ASN A 326 33.24 -4.24 6.78
C ASN A 326 32.52 -3.66 5.56
N PHE A 327 32.14 -2.40 5.63
CA PHE A 327 31.56 -1.68 4.50
C PHE A 327 31.98 -0.21 4.50
N THR A 328 31.81 0.41 3.34
CA THR A 328 31.86 1.85 3.13
C THR A 328 30.52 2.30 2.57
N LEU A 329 29.75 3.03 3.36
CA LEU A 329 28.47 3.62 3.01
C LEU A 329 28.67 5.09 2.61
N ASN A 330 28.33 5.42 1.37
CA ASN A 330 28.30 6.79 0.87
C ASN A 330 26.85 7.24 0.71
N LEU A 331 26.52 8.39 1.28
CA LEU A 331 25.20 9.01 1.18
C LEU A 331 25.37 10.40 0.59
N SER A 332 24.56 10.76 -0.39
CA SER A 332 24.52 12.13 -0.91
C SER A 332 23.11 12.52 -1.28
N ALA A 333 22.83 13.80 -1.17
CA ALA A 333 21.57 14.40 -1.57
C ALA A 333 21.87 15.69 -2.30
N ILE A 334 21.36 15.81 -3.52
CA ILE A 334 21.49 17.02 -4.34
C ILE A 334 20.12 17.68 -4.38
N PRO A 335 19.96 18.93 -3.88
CA PRO A 335 18.68 19.62 -3.97
C PRO A 335 18.15 19.62 -5.41
N THR A 336 16.95 19.10 -5.61
CA THR A 336 16.40 18.90 -6.94
C THR A 336 16.14 20.26 -7.58
N THR A 337 16.84 20.58 -8.68
CA THR A 337 16.61 21.80 -9.46
C THR A 337 15.75 21.47 -10.69
N VAL A 338 14.53 20.97 -10.50
CA VAL A 338 13.59 20.77 -11.61
C VAL A 338 12.48 21.82 -11.53
N ALA A 339 12.15 22.34 -12.72
CA ALA A 339 11.33 23.51 -12.97
C ALA A 339 9.89 23.38 -12.43
N ALA A 340 9.39 24.50 -11.93
CA ALA A 340 8.06 24.72 -11.39
C ALA A 340 6.93 24.44 -12.39
N ASN A 341 6.52 23.17 -12.53
CA ASN A 341 5.24 22.78 -13.13
C ASN A 341 4.46 21.74 -12.29
N ASN A 342 5.09 21.11 -11.29
CA ASN A 342 4.44 20.16 -10.39
C ASN A 342 4.07 20.82 -9.06
N VAL A 343 3.02 20.27 -8.45
CA VAL A 343 2.40 20.70 -7.19
C VAL A 343 3.32 20.51 -5.97
N SER A 344 4.57 20.07 -6.19
CA SER A 344 5.64 19.73 -5.24
C SER A 344 6.10 20.84 -4.29
N ASN A 345 5.41 21.98 -4.24
CA ASN A 345 5.62 23.08 -3.30
C ASN A 345 4.36 23.48 -2.52
N LEU A 346 3.27 22.68 -2.57
CA LEU A 346 2.14 22.86 -1.66
C LEU A 346 2.39 22.10 -0.36
N ASP A 347 2.30 22.79 0.77
CA ASP A 347 2.45 22.18 2.09
C ASP A 347 1.43 21.05 2.33
N GLY A 348 1.91 19.93 2.87
CA GLY A 348 1.16 18.84 3.49
C GLY A 348 0.61 17.75 2.55
N PHE A 349 1.44 17.33 1.61
CA PHE A 349 1.41 15.96 1.09
C PHE A 349 1.76 14.96 2.22
N ASP A 350 0.96 13.91 2.40
CA ASP A 350 1.21 12.79 3.32
C ASP A 350 1.64 11.55 2.51
N SER A 351 2.66 10.81 2.94
CA SER A 351 3.17 9.66 2.19
C SER A 351 2.19 8.48 2.10
N ARG A 352 1.14 8.47 2.91
CA ARG A 352 0.12 7.43 2.90
C ARG A 352 -1.01 7.79 1.95
N PHE A 353 -1.53 9.02 2.05
CA PHE A 353 -2.75 9.44 1.36
C PHE A 353 -2.61 10.68 0.46
N GLY A 354 -1.38 11.12 0.18
CA GLY A 354 -1.08 12.26 -0.69
C GLY A 354 -1.70 13.56 -0.19
N TYR A 355 -2.43 14.26 -1.07
CA TYR A 355 -3.03 15.56 -0.72
C TYR A 355 -4.34 15.46 0.08
N GLY A 356 -4.94 14.27 0.18
CA GLY A 356 -6.18 14.00 0.91
C GLY A 356 -7.40 13.73 0.02
N LEU A 357 -8.57 13.69 0.65
CA LEU A 357 -9.87 13.39 0.04
C LEU A 357 -10.33 14.53 -0.86
N VAL A 358 -10.69 14.21 -2.11
CA VAL A 358 -11.21 15.21 -3.04
C VAL A 358 -12.53 15.81 -2.53
N ASN A 359 -12.67 17.13 -2.68
CA ASN A 359 -13.86 17.87 -2.28
C ASN A 359 -14.39 18.65 -3.49
N ALA A 360 -15.45 18.14 -4.11
CA ALA A 360 -16.05 18.69 -5.32
C ALA A 360 -16.58 20.12 -5.09
N ALA A 361 -17.28 20.37 -3.98
CA ALA A 361 -17.80 21.69 -3.65
C ALA A 361 -16.70 22.75 -3.59
N ALA A 362 -15.58 22.44 -2.93
CA ALA A 362 -14.45 23.36 -2.81
C ALA A 362 -13.68 23.49 -4.14
N ALA A 363 -13.41 22.38 -4.83
CA ALA A 363 -12.67 22.36 -6.08
C ALA A 363 -13.40 23.12 -7.20
N VAL A 364 -14.71 22.87 -7.36
CA VAL A 364 -15.53 23.50 -8.39
C VAL A 364 -15.77 24.99 -8.09
N ALA A 365 -16.07 25.36 -6.85
CA ALA A 365 -16.16 26.77 -6.47
C ALA A 365 -14.86 27.53 -6.75
N LYS A 366 -13.71 26.89 -6.51
CA LYS A 366 -12.41 27.49 -6.80
C LYS A 366 -12.13 27.58 -8.30
N ALA A 367 -12.55 26.61 -9.09
CA ALA A 367 -12.48 26.65 -10.55
C ALA A 367 -13.29 27.82 -11.14
N GLU A 368 -14.47 28.12 -10.57
CA GLU A 368 -15.31 29.27 -10.94
C GLU A 368 -14.81 30.61 -10.36
N GLY A 369 -13.96 30.59 -9.33
CA GLY A 369 -13.50 31.79 -8.63
C GLY A 369 -14.55 32.37 -7.67
N VAL A 370 -15.40 31.52 -7.09
CA VAL A 370 -16.46 31.89 -6.13
C VAL A 370 -16.18 31.31 -4.74
N ALA A 371 -17.00 31.69 -3.76
CA ALA A 371 -16.93 31.11 -2.42
C ALA A 371 -17.36 29.63 -2.44
N ILE A 372 -16.80 28.83 -1.53
CA ILE A 372 -17.16 27.40 -1.38
C ILE A 372 -18.68 27.25 -1.29
N PHE A 373 -19.21 26.28 -2.02
CA PHE A 373 -20.65 26.03 -2.03
C PHE A 373 -21.14 25.60 -0.64
N PRO A 374 -22.33 26.06 -0.22
CA PRO A 374 -22.89 25.67 1.07
C PRO A 374 -23.21 24.18 1.11
N ASP A 375 -23.15 23.58 2.30
CA ASP A 375 -23.54 22.18 2.51
C ASP A 375 -24.97 21.91 1.98
N PHE A 376 -25.15 20.73 1.42
CA PHE A 376 -26.41 20.22 0.90
C PHE A 376 -26.79 18.94 1.65
N PRO A 377 -28.09 18.60 1.78
CA PRO A 377 -28.47 17.34 2.42
C PRO A 377 -27.85 16.12 1.73
N ASP A 378 -27.21 15.28 2.54
CA ASP A 378 -26.67 13.99 2.10
C ASP A 378 -27.76 13.11 1.47
N LEU A 379 -27.41 12.40 0.40
CA LEU A 379 -28.24 11.37 -0.23
C LEU A 379 -28.43 10.18 0.72
N GLY A 380 -27.34 9.80 1.40
CA GLY A 380 -27.28 8.66 2.31
C GLY A 380 -27.37 7.31 1.58
N GLY A 381 -27.56 6.24 2.36
CA GLY A 381 -27.74 4.89 1.81
C GLY A 381 -26.52 4.37 1.05
N ASP A 382 -26.72 3.98 -0.20
CA ASP A 382 -25.69 3.40 -1.08
C ASP A 382 -24.88 4.46 -1.84
N GLU A 383 -25.30 5.72 -1.81
CA GLU A 383 -24.67 6.84 -2.53
C GLU A 383 -23.70 7.64 -1.64
N TRP A 384 -23.28 7.07 -0.52
CA TRP A 384 -22.39 7.69 0.47
C TRP A 384 -21.10 8.28 -0.13
N GLY A 385 -20.59 7.71 -1.22
CA GLY A 385 -19.40 8.23 -1.90
C GLY A 385 -19.64 9.62 -2.49
N GLN A 386 -20.85 9.89 -2.99
CA GLN A 386 -21.23 11.22 -3.51
C GLN A 386 -21.26 12.26 -2.41
N ASP A 387 -21.79 11.89 -1.24
CA ASP A 387 -21.82 12.74 -0.05
C ASP A 387 -20.40 13.04 0.43
N LEU A 388 -19.53 12.02 0.44
CA LEU A 388 -18.16 12.15 0.91
C LEU A 388 -17.32 13.10 0.04
N VAL A 389 -17.50 13.07 -1.29
CA VAL A 389 -16.85 14.01 -2.21
C VAL A 389 -17.59 15.32 -2.37
N LYS A 390 -18.73 15.53 -1.70
CA LYS A 390 -19.51 16.77 -1.76
C LYS A 390 -20.05 17.11 -3.16
N ALA A 391 -20.48 16.08 -3.91
CA ALA A 391 -21.08 16.25 -5.23
C ALA A 391 -22.48 16.90 -5.21
N PRO A 392 -23.39 16.58 -4.26
CA PRO A 392 -24.72 17.19 -4.20
C PRO A 392 -24.69 18.73 -4.07
N GLU A 393 -23.72 19.28 -3.35
CA GLU A 393 -23.48 20.72 -3.24
C GLU A 393 -23.22 21.40 -4.59
N VAL A 394 -22.52 20.70 -5.48
CA VAL A 394 -22.21 21.16 -6.84
C VAL A 394 -23.44 21.06 -7.74
N TRP A 395 -24.17 19.95 -7.68
CA TRP A 395 -25.40 19.75 -8.46
C TRP A 395 -26.47 20.80 -8.11
N ALA A 396 -26.53 21.23 -6.84
CA ALA A 396 -27.41 22.31 -6.40
C ALA A 396 -27.12 23.66 -7.09
N GLN A 397 -25.92 23.83 -7.66
CA GLN A 397 -25.56 25.00 -8.48
C GLN A 397 -25.90 24.82 -9.98
N GLY A 398 -26.43 23.66 -10.38
CA GLY A 398 -26.75 23.34 -11.77
C GLY A 398 -25.56 22.81 -12.59
N LEU A 399 -24.45 22.48 -11.93
CA LEU A 399 -23.28 21.85 -12.56
C LEU A 399 -23.37 20.34 -12.39
N THR A 400 -23.41 19.59 -13.49
CA THR A 400 -23.67 18.15 -13.55
C THR A 400 -22.77 17.40 -14.54
N GLY A 401 -21.76 18.07 -15.11
CA GLY A 401 -20.83 17.52 -16.11
C GLY A 401 -21.24 17.72 -17.56
N ASP A 402 -22.20 18.60 -17.85
CA ASP A 402 -22.70 18.83 -19.22
C ASP A 402 -21.58 19.28 -20.18
N GLY A 403 -21.61 18.75 -21.39
CA GLY A 403 -20.62 19.04 -22.43
C GLY A 403 -19.24 18.41 -22.24
N ILE A 404 -19.02 17.61 -21.19
CA ILE A 404 -17.74 16.93 -20.93
C ILE A 404 -17.81 15.48 -21.42
N VAL A 405 -16.80 15.08 -22.19
CA VAL A 405 -16.60 13.69 -22.63
C VAL A 405 -15.48 13.04 -21.81
N ILE A 406 -15.77 11.88 -21.24
CA ILE A 406 -14.86 11.10 -20.39
C ILE A 406 -14.66 9.75 -21.06
N ALA A 407 -13.43 9.46 -21.47
CA ALA A 407 -13.08 8.14 -21.97
C ALA A 407 -12.88 7.19 -20.79
N VAL A 408 -13.61 6.09 -20.79
CA VAL A 408 -13.45 4.99 -19.83
C VAL A 408 -12.72 3.87 -20.57
N ILE A 409 -11.43 3.76 -20.29
CA ILE A 409 -10.55 2.74 -20.86
C ILE A 409 -10.54 1.56 -19.88
N ASP A 410 -11.31 0.53 -20.21
CA ASP A 410 -11.64 -0.56 -19.26
C ASP A 410 -12.11 -1.84 -20.00
N SER A 411 -12.99 -2.64 -19.40
CA SER A 411 -13.59 -3.85 -19.98
C SER A 411 -14.72 -3.59 -20.99
N GLY A 412 -14.96 -2.33 -21.33
CA GLY A 412 -16.11 -1.88 -22.12
C GLY A 412 -17.23 -1.34 -21.24
N VAL A 413 -18.35 -0.97 -21.87
CA VAL A 413 -19.52 -0.42 -21.18
C VAL A 413 -20.79 -1.02 -21.77
N ASP A 414 -21.73 -1.46 -20.92
CA ASP A 414 -23.08 -1.75 -21.37
C ASP A 414 -23.81 -0.45 -21.71
N TYR A 415 -23.64 -0.02 -22.96
CA TYR A 415 -24.26 1.18 -23.50
C TYR A 415 -25.80 1.09 -23.61
N ASN A 416 -26.40 -0.08 -23.34
CA ASN A 416 -27.85 -0.26 -23.25
C ASN A 416 -28.39 -0.18 -21.82
N HIS A 417 -27.53 -0.07 -20.80
CA HIS A 417 -27.95 0.01 -19.42
C HIS A 417 -28.90 1.22 -19.23
N PRO A 418 -30.12 1.06 -18.69
CA PRO A 418 -31.12 2.14 -18.65
C PRO A 418 -30.62 3.39 -17.96
N ASP A 419 -29.74 3.25 -16.98
CA ASP A 419 -29.16 4.35 -16.21
C ASP A 419 -27.99 5.06 -16.91
N LEU A 420 -27.41 4.45 -17.94
CA LEU A 420 -26.33 5.01 -18.76
C LEU A 420 -26.83 5.50 -20.12
N THR A 421 -27.94 4.95 -20.62
CA THR A 421 -28.54 5.37 -21.90
C THR A 421 -28.81 6.88 -21.90
N GLY A 422 -28.44 7.55 -22.98
CA GLY A 422 -28.47 9.02 -23.08
C GLY A 422 -27.19 9.71 -22.61
N ASN A 423 -26.36 9.06 -21.79
CA ASN A 423 -25.03 9.53 -21.37
C ASN A 423 -23.87 8.78 -22.03
N ILE A 424 -24.14 7.85 -22.95
CA ILE A 424 -23.12 7.28 -23.82
C ILE A 424 -22.76 8.28 -24.92
N TRP A 425 -21.46 8.52 -25.10
CA TRP A 425 -20.90 9.28 -26.20
C TRP A 425 -21.19 8.58 -27.53
N SER A 426 -21.42 9.39 -28.56
CA SER A 426 -21.61 8.89 -29.92
C SER A 426 -20.63 9.57 -30.85
N ASN A 427 -19.91 8.80 -31.67
CA ASN A 427 -19.10 9.36 -32.74
C ASN A 427 -20.02 10.09 -33.73
N SER A 428 -19.85 11.41 -33.84
CA SER A 428 -20.63 12.23 -34.76
C SER A 428 -20.35 11.93 -36.24
N GLY A 429 -19.17 11.38 -36.55
CA GLY A 429 -18.77 10.93 -37.88
C GLY A 429 -19.60 9.76 -38.39
N GLU A 430 -19.95 8.85 -37.46
CA GLU A 430 -20.69 7.61 -37.67
C GLU A 430 -22.20 7.73 -37.43
N ASN A 431 -22.68 8.95 -37.17
CA ASN A 431 -24.10 9.22 -36.97
C ASN A 431 -24.83 9.50 -38.30
N GLY A 432 -26.04 8.96 -38.44
CA GLY A 432 -26.93 9.24 -39.56
C GLY A 432 -26.75 8.30 -40.75
N VAL A 433 -26.87 8.83 -41.98
CA VAL A 433 -26.76 8.03 -43.21
C VAL A 433 -25.68 8.57 -44.14
N ASP A 434 -25.06 7.65 -44.88
CA ASP A 434 -24.07 7.98 -45.91
C ASP A 434 -24.71 8.54 -47.19
N SER A 435 -23.87 8.86 -48.18
CA SER A 435 -24.34 9.35 -49.50
C SER A 435 -25.22 8.37 -50.27
N GLN A 436 -25.27 7.10 -49.88
CA GLN A 436 -26.09 6.03 -50.47
C GLN A 436 -27.35 5.73 -49.63
N GLY A 437 -27.57 6.46 -48.53
CA GLY A 437 -28.70 6.26 -47.62
C GLY A 437 -28.53 5.07 -46.67
N ARG A 438 -27.31 4.51 -46.53
CA ARG A 438 -27.00 3.44 -45.58
C ARG A 438 -26.69 4.06 -44.21
N ASN A 439 -27.15 3.43 -43.14
CA ASN A 439 -26.88 3.88 -41.78
C ASN A 439 -25.37 3.77 -41.50
N LYS A 440 -24.74 4.90 -41.14
CA LYS A 440 -23.28 4.99 -40.98
C LYS A 440 -22.76 4.05 -39.90
N ALA A 441 -23.44 4.03 -38.75
CA ALA A 441 -23.13 3.16 -37.62
C ALA A 441 -23.09 1.64 -37.88
N ASN A 442 -23.41 1.16 -39.10
CA ASN A 442 -23.28 -0.25 -39.48
C ASN A 442 -23.19 -0.45 -41.00
N ASN A 443 -22.55 0.46 -41.74
CA ASN A 443 -22.40 0.32 -43.20
C ASN A 443 -21.10 -0.38 -43.61
N GLY A 444 -20.24 -0.71 -42.64
CA GLY A 444 -18.94 -1.36 -42.81
C GLY A 444 -17.85 -0.42 -43.32
N LEU A 445 -17.98 0.89 -43.11
CA LEU A 445 -17.02 1.91 -43.50
C LEU A 445 -16.53 2.70 -42.29
N ASP A 446 -15.34 3.27 -42.45
CA ASP A 446 -14.82 4.32 -41.58
C ASP A 446 -15.22 5.65 -42.23
N ASP A 447 -16.34 6.22 -41.78
CA ASP A 447 -17.02 7.36 -42.42
C ASP A 447 -16.34 8.71 -42.10
N ASP A 448 -15.57 8.80 -41.02
CA ASP A 448 -14.81 9.99 -40.63
C ASP A 448 -13.29 9.89 -40.89
N GLY A 449 -12.81 8.71 -41.29
CA GLY A 449 -11.42 8.46 -41.65
C GLY A 449 -10.50 8.38 -40.43
N ASN A 450 -11.04 8.07 -39.25
CA ASN A 450 -10.27 8.01 -37.99
C ASN A 450 -9.51 6.67 -37.83
N GLY A 451 -9.74 5.70 -38.72
CA GLY A 451 -9.13 4.36 -38.73
C GLY A 451 -10.00 3.26 -38.11
N PHE A 452 -11.20 3.58 -37.64
CA PHE A 452 -12.08 2.71 -36.88
C PHE A 452 -13.45 2.60 -37.56
N VAL A 453 -13.79 1.41 -38.07
CA VAL A 453 -14.99 1.19 -38.88
C VAL A 453 -16.24 1.16 -38.01
N ASP A 454 -17.26 1.96 -38.33
CA ASP A 454 -18.57 1.96 -37.65
C ASP A 454 -18.49 2.16 -36.11
N ASP A 455 -17.50 2.90 -35.60
CA ASP A 455 -17.17 3.09 -34.16
C ASP A 455 -18.14 4.01 -33.38
N LEU A 456 -19.44 3.90 -33.65
CA LEU A 456 -20.47 4.80 -33.13
C LEU A 456 -20.41 4.99 -31.61
N HIS A 457 -20.18 3.91 -30.85
CA HIS A 457 -20.19 3.93 -29.38
C HIS A 457 -18.79 3.83 -28.77
N GLY A 458 -17.74 4.08 -29.55
CA GLY A 458 -16.36 3.79 -29.18
C GLY A 458 -15.85 2.49 -29.80
N TRP A 459 -14.80 1.92 -29.22
CA TRP A 459 -14.04 0.84 -29.86
C TRP A 459 -13.64 -0.29 -28.90
N ASP A 460 -13.66 -1.52 -29.41
CA ASP A 460 -13.09 -2.70 -28.76
C ASP A 460 -11.71 -3.00 -29.35
N PHE A 461 -10.66 -2.68 -28.60
CA PHE A 461 -9.28 -2.97 -28.96
C PHE A 461 -8.88 -4.44 -28.71
N VAL A 462 -9.63 -5.17 -27.87
CA VAL A 462 -9.39 -6.60 -27.62
C VAL A 462 -9.70 -7.41 -28.87
N ASN A 463 -10.88 -7.16 -29.45
CA ASN A 463 -11.35 -7.87 -30.64
C ASN A 463 -11.10 -7.10 -31.95
N ASN A 464 -10.68 -5.84 -31.84
CA ASN A 464 -10.48 -4.92 -32.95
C ASN A 464 -11.75 -4.75 -33.79
N ASP A 465 -12.85 -4.41 -33.11
CA ASP A 465 -14.16 -4.15 -33.69
C ASP A 465 -14.89 -2.98 -33.01
N ASN A 466 -16.08 -2.64 -33.53
CA ASN A 466 -16.87 -1.50 -33.09
C ASN A 466 -17.83 -1.80 -31.92
N ASN A 467 -17.61 -2.89 -31.19
CA ASN A 467 -18.52 -3.33 -30.14
C ASN A 467 -17.85 -3.27 -28.76
N PRO A 468 -17.71 -2.08 -28.14
CA PRO A 468 -17.14 -1.92 -26.80
C PRO A 468 -18.10 -2.36 -25.68
N MET A 469 -18.94 -3.37 -25.94
CA MET A 469 -19.87 -3.92 -24.96
C MET A 469 -19.12 -4.61 -23.82
N ASP A 470 -19.56 -4.36 -22.60
CA ASP A 470 -18.96 -4.97 -21.41
C ASP A 470 -19.44 -6.41 -21.20
N ASP A 471 -18.51 -7.35 -21.27
CA ASP A 471 -18.73 -8.77 -20.99
C ASP A 471 -18.08 -9.24 -19.68
N ASN A 472 -17.47 -8.31 -18.93
CA ASN A 472 -16.93 -8.53 -17.60
C ASN A 472 -17.91 -8.01 -16.53
N ASN A 473 -17.91 -6.69 -16.28
CA ASN A 473 -18.79 -5.87 -15.43
C ASN A 473 -18.11 -4.58 -14.95
N HIS A 474 -16.77 -4.56 -14.94
CA HIS A 474 -15.97 -3.52 -14.30
C HIS A 474 -16.17 -2.15 -14.97
N GLY A 475 -16.01 -2.05 -16.29
CA GLY A 475 -16.14 -0.78 -17.00
C GLY A 475 -17.57 -0.19 -16.96
N THR A 476 -18.61 -1.03 -16.93
CA THR A 476 -19.99 -0.56 -16.69
C THR A 476 -20.17 0.00 -15.28
N HIS A 477 -19.53 -0.61 -14.27
CA HIS A 477 -19.56 -0.13 -12.89
C HIS A 477 -18.88 1.23 -12.75
N ILE A 478 -17.69 1.39 -13.33
CA ILE A 478 -16.98 2.67 -13.40
C ILE A 478 -17.83 3.74 -14.11
N SER A 479 -18.46 3.39 -15.23
CA SER A 479 -19.28 4.32 -16.01
C SER A 479 -20.50 4.84 -15.23
N GLY A 480 -21.12 4.00 -14.40
CA GLY A 480 -22.21 4.41 -13.51
C GLY A 480 -21.78 5.44 -12.47
N LEU A 481 -20.65 5.19 -11.80
CA LEU A 481 -20.10 6.11 -10.79
C LEU A 481 -19.77 7.48 -11.35
N VAL A 482 -19.39 7.52 -12.63
CA VAL A 482 -19.13 8.77 -13.33
C VAL A 482 -20.42 9.45 -13.78
N ALA A 483 -21.30 8.74 -14.50
CA ALA A 483 -22.38 9.39 -15.28
C ALA A 483 -23.73 8.66 -15.31
N ALA A 484 -24.06 7.82 -14.31
CA ALA A 484 -25.45 7.38 -14.15
C ALA A 484 -26.39 8.58 -13.96
N LYS A 485 -27.59 8.50 -14.53
CA LYS A 485 -28.49 9.64 -14.66
C LYS A 485 -29.08 10.04 -13.31
N ASN A 486 -29.17 11.34 -13.08
CA ASN A 486 -29.97 11.87 -11.97
C ASN A 486 -31.45 11.93 -12.36
N ASP A 487 -32.10 10.76 -12.46
CA ASP A 487 -33.52 10.63 -12.82
C ASP A 487 -34.38 9.93 -11.74
N GLY A 488 -33.78 9.64 -10.59
CA GLY A 488 -34.43 9.00 -9.45
C GLY A 488 -34.58 7.47 -9.57
N VAL A 489 -33.94 6.86 -10.57
CA VAL A 489 -33.82 5.41 -10.72
C VAL A 489 -32.37 5.01 -10.44
N GLY A 490 -32.16 3.90 -9.74
CA GLY A 490 -30.81 3.36 -9.57
C GLY A 490 -29.94 4.20 -8.66
N MET A 491 -28.86 4.74 -9.22
CA MET A 491 -27.88 5.57 -8.53
C MET A 491 -27.48 6.78 -9.39
N THR A 492 -27.00 7.85 -8.75
CA THR A 492 -26.56 9.06 -9.45
C THR A 492 -25.04 9.06 -9.59
N GLY A 493 -24.55 9.21 -10.83
CA GLY A 493 -23.14 9.42 -11.11
C GLY A 493 -22.65 10.79 -10.62
N THR A 494 -21.35 10.92 -10.37
CA THR A 494 -20.75 12.17 -9.87
C THR A 494 -20.95 13.34 -10.84
N ALA A 495 -20.92 13.06 -12.13
CA ALA A 495 -21.17 13.98 -13.24
C ALA A 495 -22.32 13.43 -14.13
N PRO A 496 -23.57 13.50 -13.66
CA PRO A 496 -24.70 12.75 -14.21
C PRO A 496 -25.18 13.21 -15.59
N THR A 497 -24.56 14.23 -16.19
CA THR A 497 -24.81 14.64 -17.60
C THR A 497 -23.58 14.57 -18.49
N ALA A 498 -22.43 14.10 -17.97
CA ALA A 498 -21.24 13.85 -18.77
C ALA A 498 -21.48 12.71 -19.78
N LYS A 499 -20.70 12.70 -20.86
CA LYS A 499 -20.73 11.64 -21.87
C LYS A 499 -19.58 10.65 -21.65
N ILE A 500 -19.92 9.37 -21.49
CA ILE A 500 -18.96 8.28 -21.38
C ILE A 500 -18.59 7.82 -22.79
N MET A 501 -17.30 7.77 -23.12
CA MET A 501 -16.75 7.14 -24.32
C MET A 501 -16.20 5.76 -23.93
N PRO A 502 -16.94 4.66 -24.23
CA PRO A 502 -16.50 3.29 -23.97
C PRO A 502 -15.28 2.92 -24.82
N LEU A 503 -14.17 2.53 -24.17
CA LEU A 503 -13.01 1.96 -24.86
C LEU A 503 -12.63 0.64 -24.18
N LYS A 504 -12.92 -0.47 -24.87
CA LYS A 504 -12.68 -1.81 -24.33
C LYS A 504 -11.26 -2.25 -24.66
N ILE A 505 -10.45 -2.42 -23.62
CA ILE A 505 -9.08 -2.93 -23.70
C ILE A 505 -8.86 -4.16 -22.80
N LEU A 506 -9.79 -4.42 -21.87
CA LEU A 506 -9.78 -5.61 -21.02
C LEU A 506 -10.77 -6.65 -21.54
N ASP A 507 -10.32 -7.90 -21.59
CA ASP A 507 -11.17 -9.04 -21.95
C ASP A 507 -12.13 -9.41 -20.81
N ARG A 508 -12.92 -10.47 -21.02
CA ARG A 508 -13.85 -10.98 -20.02
C ARG A 508 -13.19 -11.36 -18.69
N GLY A 509 -11.91 -11.75 -18.72
CA GLY A 509 -11.12 -12.07 -17.53
C GLY A 509 -10.48 -10.86 -16.85
N GLY A 510 -10.66 -9.65 -17.40
CA GLY A 510 -10.02 -8.44 -16.90
C GLY A 510 -8.57 -8.28 -17.35
N LEU A 511 -8.14 -9.00 -18.39
CA LEU A 511 -6.78 -8.94 -18.91
C LEU A 511 -6.71 -8.08 -20.17
N GLY A 512 -5.64 -7.28 -20.29
CA GLY A 512 -5.39 -6.41 -21.44
C GLY A 512 -3.92 -6.27 -21.77
N THR A 513 -3.59 -5.39 -22.71
CA THR A 513 -2.20 -5.08 -23.07
C THR A 513 -1.93 -3.58 -23.07
N ILE A 514 -0.71 -3.19 -22.66
CA ILE A 514 -0.27 -1.78 -22.68
C ILE A 514 -0.37 -1.17 -24.09
N ARG A 515 -0.18 -1.98 -25.13
CA ARG A 515 -0.36 -1.52 -26.52
C ARG A 515 -1.79 -1.06 -26.78
N ASP A 516 -2.76 -1.82 -26.31
CA ASP A 516 -4.18 -1.52 -26.55
C ASP A 516 -4.61 -0.32 -25.71
N GLU A 517 -4.05 -0.17 -24.50
CA GLU A 517 -4.17 1.04 -23.68
C GLU A 517 -3.63 2.29 -24.40
N ILE A 518 -2.39 2.25 -24.92
CA ILE A 518 -1.80 3.37 -25.66
C ILE A 518 -2.67 3.74 -26.87
N ASN A 519 -3.20 2.75 -27.59
CA ASN A 519 -4.09 2.99 -28.72
C ASN A 519 -5.41 3.62 -28.27
N ALA A 520 -5.98 3.17 -27.16
CA ALA A 520 -7.20 3.74 -26.58
C ALA A 520 -6.99 5.18 -26.08
N ILE A 521 -5.85 5.50 -25.45
CA ILE A 521 -5.48 6.87 -25.07
C ILE A 521 -5.45 7.77 -26.32
N ASN A 522 -4.80 7.32 -27.39
CA ASN A 522 -4.71 8.08 -28.63
C ASN A 522 -6.08 8.26 -29.31
N TYR A 523 -6.93 7.24 -29.27
CA TYR A 523 -8.31 7.30 -29.75
C TYR A 523 -9.12 8.34 -28.96
N ALA A 524 -9.09 8.25 -27.63
CA ALA A 524 -9.82 9.15 -26.73
C ALA A 524 -9.47 10.62 -27.00
N VAL A 525 -8.18 10.91 -27.08
CA VAL A 525 -7.65 12.25 -27.39
C VAL A 525 -8.12 12.74 -28.76
N SER A 526 -8.07 11.88 -29.77
CA SER A 526 -8.44 12.25 -31.16
C SER A 526 -9.94 12.47 -31.32
N ASN A 527 -10.75 11.76 -30.52
CA ASN A 527 -12.22 11.85 -30.51
C ASN A 527 -12.78 12.82 -29.46
N GLY A 528 -11.93 13.68 -28.88
CA GLY A 528 -12.36 14.84 -28.11
C GLY A 528 -12.67 14.58 -26.63
N ALA A 529 -12.21 13.46 -26.06
CA ALA A 529 -12.25 13.26 -24.62
C ALA A 529 -11.48 14.38 -23.89
N LYS A 530 -12.04 14.84 -22.77
CA LYS A 530 -11.38 15.80 -21.86
C LYS A 530 -10.74 15.13 -20.65
N ILE A 531 -11.23 13.94 -20.33
CA ILE A 531 -10.76 13.14 -19.21
C ILE A 531 -10.58 11.72 -19.71
N ILE A 532 -9.50 11.06 -19.29
CA ILE A 532 -9.28 9.64 -19.46
C ILE A 532 -9.25 9.01 -18.06
N ASN A 533 -10.18 8.10 -17.82
CA ASN A 533 -10.24 7.26 -16.63
C ASN A 533 -9.53 5.94 -16.93
N LEU A 534 -8.45 5.67 -16.19
CA LEU A 534 -7.66 4.44 -16.24
C LEU A 534 -7.84 3.68 -14.92
N SER A 535 -8.86 2.83 -14.88
CA SER A 535 -9.17 1.98 -13.72
C SER A 535 -8.46 0.62 -13.82
N LEU A 536 -7.15 0.67 -14.09
CA LEU A 536 -6.27 -0.48 -14.32
C LEU A 536 -4.85 -0.14 -13.84
N GLY A 537 -3.99 -1.15 -13.74
CA GLY A 537 -2.58 -0.93 -13.43
C GLY A 537 -1.70 -2.17 -13.56
N GLY A 538 -0.39 -1.95 -13.44
CA GLY A 538 0.64 -2.97 -13.49
C GLY A 538 1.97 -2.47 -12.93
N LEU A 539 2.91 -3.39 -12.75
CA LEU A 539 4.16 -3.11 -12.02
C LEU A 539 5.30 -2.59 -12.89
N GLN A 540 5.16 -2.73 -14.20
CA GLN A 540 6.26 -2.48 -15.14
C GLN A 540 6.19 -1.07 -15.70
N LEU A 541 7.30 -0.34 -15.60
CA LEU A 541 7.50 0.92 -16.29
C LEU A 541 7.43 0.71 -17.81
N ASN A 542 6.59 1.48 -18.48
CA ASN A 542 6.58 1.58 -19.94
C ASN A 542 6.74 3.03 -20.39
N ASN A 543 7.81 3.32 -21.14
CA ASN A 543 8.09 4.68 -21.60
C ASN A 543 7.13 5.15 -22.70
N ASP A 544 6.58 4.24 -23.50
CA ASP A 544 5.62 4.60 -24.56
C ASP A 544 4.26 4.97 -23.97
N GLU A 545 3.85 4.28 -22.90
CA GLU A 545 2.68 4.61 -22.09
C GLU A 545 2.83 6.00 -21.46
N LEU A 546 3.96 6.26 -20.78
CA LEU A 546 4.28 7.58 -20.25
C LEU A 546 4.24 8.68 -21.34
N ASN A 547 4.81 8.40 -22.52
CA ASN A 547 4.78 9.34 -23.64
C ASN A 547 3.37 9.59 -24.20
N ALA A 548 2.50 8.57 -24.21
CA ALA A 548 1.11 8.72 -24.60
C ALA A 548 0.35 9.63 -23.62
N ILE A 549 0.55 9.43 -22.31
CA ILE A 549 -0.08 10.26 -21.26
C ILE A 549 0.44 11.70 -21.34
N ARG A 550 1.75 11.92 -21.51
CA ARG A 550 2.33 13.25 -21.78
C ARG A 550 1.68 13.94 -22.99
N ALA A 551 1.48 13.19 -24.08
CA ALA A 551 0.87 13.72 -25.29
C ALA A 551 -0.62 14.06 -25.10
N ALA A 552 -1.34 13.29 -24.27
CA ALA A 552 -2.71 13.58 -23.88
C ALA A 552 -2.79 14.87 -23.04
N GLU A 553 -1.97 15.00 -21.98
CA GLU A 553 -1.94 16.22 -21.15
C GLU A 553 -1.54 17.46 -21.95
N ALA A 554 -0.58 17.34 -22.87
CA ALA A 554 -0.17 18.44 -23.76
C ALA A 554 -1.32 18.95 -24.65
N LYS A 555 -2.33 18.11 -24.91
CA LYS A 555 -3.57 18.48 -25.63
C LYS A 555 -4.71 18.90 -24.70
N GLY A 556 -4.43 19.05 -23.40
CA GLY A 556 -5.40 19.48 -22.39
C GLY A 556 -6.34 18.38 -21.91
N VAL A 557 -5.96 17.11 -22.06
CA VAL A 557 -6.72 15.96 -21.54
C VAL A 557 -6.15 15.56 -20.18
N THR A 558 -6.99 15.45 -19.15
CA THR A 558 -6.57 14.99 -17.82
C THR A 558 -6.65 13.47 -17.75
N VAL A 559 -5.54 12.82 -17.40
CA VAL A 559 -5.48 11.36 -17.22
C VAL A 559 -5.49 11.04 -15.73
N ILE A 560 -6.35 10.12 -15.30
CA ILE A 560 -6.57 9.78 -13.89
C ILE A 560 -6.49 8.26 -13.75
N SER A 561 -5.60 7.79 -12.88
CA SER A 561 -5.20 6.38 -12.79
C SER A 561 -5.35 5.83 -11.38
N ALA A 562 -5.76 4.56 -11.30
CA ALA A 562 -5.90 3.83 -10.04
C ALA A 562 -4.53 3.58 -9.38
N GLY A 563 -4.41 3.85 -8.08
CA GLY A 563 -3.16 3.69 -7.33
C GLY A 563 -2.70 2.23 -7.16
N GLY A 564 -3.63 1.28 -7.26
CA GLY A 564 -3.41 -0.16 -7.04
C GLY A 564 -3.95 -0.65 -5.69
N ASN A 565 -4.20 -1.95 -5.59
CA ASN A 565 -5.00 -2.58 -4.52
C ASN A 565 -4.21 -3.62 -3.71
N ASP A 566 -2.89 -3.53 -3.70
CA ASP A 566 -1.99 -4.54 -3.10
C ASP A 566 -1.38 -4.07 -1.76
N ALA A 567 -1.89 -2.99 -1.18
CA ALA A 567 -1.36 -2.36 0.04
C ALA A 567 0.15 -2.02 -0.03
N ARG A 568 0.66 -1.73 -1.23
CA ARG A 568 2.08 -1.43 -1.47
C ARG A 568 2.47 -0.07 -0.89
N PRO A 569 3.75 0.14 -0.54
CA PRO A 569 4.23 1.42 0.00
C PRO A 569 4.24 2.57 -1.02
N GLN A 570 3.88 2.32 -2.27
CA GLN A 570 3.75 3.30 -3.34
C GLN A 570 2.80 2.79 -4.44
N VAL A 571 2.29 3.69 -5.26
CA VAL A 571 1.39 3.37 -6.38
C VAL A 571 2.03 2.54 -7.48
N ASP A 572 1.20 1.82 -8.24
CA ASP A 572 1.60 1.08 -9.45
C ASP A 572 1.58 1.98 -10.70
N TYR A 573 2.02 1.47 -11.85
CA TYR A 573 1.88 2.18 -13.14
C TYR A 573 0.48 1.92 -13.74
N PRO A 574 -0.14 2.89 -14.43
CA PRO A 574 0.37 4.23 -14.76
C PRO A 574 0.31 5.26 -13.64
N ALA A 575 -0.34 5.01 -12.50
CA ALA A 575 -0.50 6.01 -11.44
C ALA A 575 0.83 6.59 -10.92
N ARG A 576 1.91 5.82 -10.91
CA ARG A 576 3.25 6.30 -10.55
C ARG A 576 3.77 7.41 -11.46
N PHE A 577 3.25 7.53 -12.68
CA PHE A 577 3.57 8.66 -13.56
C PHE A 577 3.07 9.99 -13.03
N ALA A 578 2.18 10.03 -12.03
CA ALA A 578 1.72 11.25 -11.37
C ALA A 578 2.83 12.07 -10.69
N ALA A 579 4.06 11.55 -10.63
CA ALA A 579 5.27 12.34 -10.37
C ALA A 579 5.55 13.40 -11.43
N GLU A 580 5.02 13.21 -12.64
CA GLU A 580 5.23 14.06 -13.81
C GLU A 580 3.93 14.41 -14.54
N VAL A 581 3.08 13.42 -14.81
CA VAL A 581 1.86 13.55 -15.61
C VAL A 581 0.73 12.67 -15.06
N GLY A 582 -0.50 13.09 -15.28
CA GLY A 582 -1.67 12.39 -14.77
C GLY A 582 -1.93 12.65 -13.29
N ILE A 583 -2.92 11.94 -12.76
CA ILE A 583 -3.37 11.98 -11.38
C ILE A 583 -3.44 10.54 -10.87
N ALA A 584 -2.87 10.27 -9.69
CA ALA A 584 -3.00 9.00 -9.00
C ALA A 584 -4.13 9.06 -7.96
N VAL A 585 -4.86 7.97 -7.79
CA VAL A 585 -5.99 7.93 -6.86
C VAL A 585 -5.93 6.72 -5.92
N GLY A 586 -5.91 7.01 -4.62
CA GLY A 586 -6.10 6.06 -3.53
C GLY A 586 -7.55 5.92 -3.07
N SER A 587 -7.80 4.92 -2.24
CA SER A 587 -9.14 4.57 -1.77
C SER A 587 -9.39 4.90 -0.30
N ILE A 588 -10.62 5.33 0.00
CA ILE A 588 -11.15 5.50 1.36
C ILE A 588 -12.46 4.75 1.55
N GLN A 589 -12.71 4.37 2.80
CA GLN A 589 -13.90 3.69 3.27
C GLN A 589 -15.01 4.68 3.65
N ARG A 590 -16.23 4.15 3.83
CA ARG A 590 -17.40 4.92 4.26
C ARG A 590 -17.21 5.64 5.60
N ASN A 591 -16.47 5.04 6.53
CA ASN A 591 -16.15 5.62 7.83
C ASN A 591 -14.95 6.60 7.79
N LYS A 592 -14.47 6.95 6.59
CA LYS A 592 -13.29 7.79 6.34
C LYS A 592 -11.96 7.18 6.78
N GLN A 593 -11.93 5.88 7.06
CA GLN A 593 -10.68 5.15 7.21
C GLN A 593 -10.04 4.95 5.83
N PHE A 594 -8.72 5.11 5.74
CA PHE A 594 -7.99 4.73 4.54
C PHE A 594 -8.22 3.24 4.23
N SER A 595 -8.47 2.89 2.97
CA SER A 595 -8.74 1.50 2.61
C SER A 595 -7.46 0.68 2.75
N SER A 596 -7.49 -0.41 3.52
CA SER A 596 -6.30 -1.22 3.83
C SER A 596 -5.65 -1.83 2.59
N PHE A 597 -6.42 -2.10 1.54
CA PHE A 597 -5.91 -2.60 0.26
C PHE A 597 -5.25 -1.51 -0.59
N SER A 598 -5.51 -0.22 -0.35
CA SER A 598 -5.04 0.84 -1.24
C SER A 598 -3.53 0.99 -1.14
N ASN A 599 -2.84 0.96 -2.29
CA ASN A 599 -1.43 1.34 -2.33
C ASN A 599 -1.25 2.78 -1.83
N LEU A 600 -0.20 3.02 -1.06
CA LEU A 600 0.12 4.32 -0.49
C LEU A 600 0.60 5.30 -1.59
N ALA A 601 0.54 6.60 -1.29
CA ALA A 601 1.09 7.63 -2.17
C ALA A 601 2.61 7.47 -2.39
N GLY A 602 3.32 6.95 -1.38
CA GLY A 602 4.76 6.83 -1.36
C GLY A 602 5.44 8.13 -0.91
N THR A 603 6.77 8.11 -0.88
CA THR A 603 7.55 9.26 -0.38
C THR A 603 7.88 10.30 -1.42
N GLU A 604 7.76 9.94 -2.70
CA GLU A 604 7.86 10.88 -3.83
C GLU A 604 6.59 11.74 -3.85
N VAL A 605 6.73 13.07 -4.00
CA VAL A 605 5.55 13.92 -4.17
C VAL A 605 5.00 13.72 -5.56
N ILE A 606 3.83 13.10 -5.61
CA ILE A 606 3.07 12.87 -6.82
C ILE A 606 1.70 13.53 -6.71
N ASP A 607 1.01 13.74 -7.83
CA ASP A 607 -0.36 14.23 -7.84
C ASP A 607 -1.35 13.11 -7.40
N TYR A 608 -1.29 12.75 -6.11
CA TYR A 608 -2.08 11.68 -5.49
C TYR A 608 -3.18 12.22 -4.58
N PHE A 609 -4.40 11.75 -4.83
CA PHE A 609 -5.60 12.14 -4.09
C PHE A 609 -6.38 10.91 -3.66
N ILE A 610 -7.31 11.10 -2.73
CA ILE A 610 -8.17 10.04 -2.22
C ILE A 610 -9.59 10.22 -2.75
N GLY A 611 -10.19 9.12 -3.20
CA GLY A 611 -11.61 9.02 -3.55
C GLY A 611 -12.30 7.85 -2.83
N PRO A 612 -13.64 7.85 -2.75
CA PRO A 612 -14.41 6.73 -2.19
C PRO A 612 -14.18 5.43 -2.97
N GLY A 613 -13.72 4.38 -2.30
CA GLY A 613 -13.44 3.09 -2.95
C GLY A 613 -13.76 1.85 -2.13
N GLY A 614 -14.29 1.98 -0.90
CA GLY A 614 -14.82 0.87 -0.10
C GLY A 614 -13.84 0.27 0.91
N ASP A 615 -14.33 -0.61 1.77
CA ASP A 615 -13.55 -1.33 2.79
C ASP A 615 -12.98 -2.65 2.28
N GLY A 616 -13.54 -3.19 1.20
CA GLY A 616 -13.08 -4.42 0.59
C GLY A 616 -13.55 -5.66 1.36
N GLY A 617 -13.01 -6.81 0.96
CA GLY A 617 -13.45 -8.09 1.50
C GLY A 617 -14.80 -8.54 0.93
N ARG A 618 -15.89 -8.44 1.70
CA ARG A 618 -17.21 -8.90 1.25
C ARG A 618 -17.97 -7.74 0.61
N ALA A 619 -18.36 -7.92 -0.66
CA ALA A 619 -19.19 -6.97 -1.38
C ALA A 619 -20.52 -6.70 -0.67
N ASP A 620 -20.58 -5.58 0.06
CA ASP A 620 -21.75 -5.13 0.80
C ASP A 620 -21.82 -3.59 0.89
N SER A 621 -22.67 -3.05 1.77
CA SER A 621 -22.86 -1.60 1.91
C SER A 621 -21.60 -0.83 2.36
N GLY A 622 -20.55 -1.47 2.86
CA GLY A 622 -19.25 -0.85 3.09
C GLY A 622 -18.57 -0.38 1.80
N ASP A 623 -18.92 -1.01 0.69
CA ASP A 623 -18.35 -0.81 -0.64
C ASP A 623 -19.18 0.13 -1.53
N ILE A 624 -18.76 0.25 -2.79
CA ILE A 624 -19.29 1.22 -3.75
C ILE A 624 -20.34 0.56 -4.65
N TYR A 625 -21.58 1.04 -4.55
CA TYR A 625 -22.71 0.56 -5.35
C TYR A 625 -22.79 1.27 -6.71
N SER A 626 -22.82 0.50 -7.80
CA SER A 626 -22.97 1.05 -9.15
C SER A 626 -23.56 0.04 -10.14
N THR A 627 -23.81 0.50 -11.36
CA THR A 627 -24.37 -0.25 -12.49
C THR A 627 -23.52 -1.46 -12.87
N VAL A 628 -24.13 -2.55 -13.32
CA VAL A 628 -23.43 -3.67 -13.98
C VAL A 628 -24.15 -4.05 -15.27
N PRO A 629 -23.51 -4.75 -16.21
CA PRO A 629 -24.12 -5.11 -17.49
C PRO A 629 -25.43 -5.88 -17.30
N LEU A 630 -26.40 -5.64 -18.17
CA LEU A 630 -27.68 -6.35 -18.18
C LEU A 630 -27.53 -7.85 -18.49
N SER A 631 -26.37 -8.26 -19.00
CA SER A 631 -26.01 -9.67 -19.17
C SER A 631 -25.75 -10.39 -17.84
N VAL A 632 -25.49 -9.66 -16.75
CA VAL A 632 -25.32 -10.20 -15.40
C VAL A 632 -26.70 -10.50 -14.80
N PRO A 633 -26.98 -11.75 -14.37
CA PRO A 633 -28.27 -12.09 -13.78
C PRO A 633 -28.59 -11.31 -12.50
N GLY A 634 -29.85 -10.88 -12.36
CA GLY A 634 -30.37 -10.26 -11.14
C GLY A 634 -30.62 -8.76 -11.27
N VAL A 635 -30.47 -8.03 -10.17
CA VAL A 635 -30.57 -6.56 -10.13
C VAL A 635 -29.39 -5.97 -10.93
N PRO A 636 -29.55 -4.93 -11.74
CA PRO A 636 -28.48 -4.43 -12.62
C PRO A 636 -27.49 -3.49 -11.88
N TYR A 637 -27.23 -3.76 -10.60
CA TYR A 637 -26.32 -2.99 -9.75
C TYR A 637 -25.57 -3.90 -8.76
N ARG A 638 -24.32 -3.57 -8.41
CA ARG A 638 -23.47 -4.35 -7.46
C ARG A 638 -22.58 -3.44 -6.64
N TYR A 639 -22.13 -3.97 -5.50
CA TYR A 639 -21.07 -3.39 -4.69
C TYR A 639 -19.71 -3.90 -5.14
N PHE A 640 -18.77 -3.00 -5.41
CA PHE A 640 -17.35 -3.30 -5.64
C PHE A 640 -16.47 -2.40 -4.77
N ALA A 641 -15.28 -2.91 -4.48
CA ALA A 641 -14.23 -2.18 -3.77
C ALA A 641 -12.99 -2.06 -4.65
N GLY A 642 -12.25 -0.97 -4.51
CA GLY A 642 -10.98 -0.78 -5.18
C GLY A 642 -10.65 0.68 -5.47
N THR A 643 -9.37 0.94 -5.73
CA THR A 643 -8.91 2.23 -6.24
C THR A 643 -9.54 2.58 -7.60
N SER A 644 -9.95 1.59 -8.39
CA SER A 644 -10.78 1.78 -9.60
C SER A 644 -12.06 2.58 -9.33
N MET A 645 -12.81 2.24 -8.28
CA MET A 645 -14.02 2.97 -7.90
C MET A 645 -13.69 4.41 -7.48
N ALA A 646 -12.58 4.61 -6.76
CA ALA A 646 -12.13 5.93 -6.35
C ALA A 646 -11.77 6.84 -7.55
N VAL A 647 -11.11 6.29 -8.59
CA VAL A 647 -10.80 7.02 -9.84
C VAL A 647 -12.07 7.55 -10.50
N ALA A 648 -13.17 6.81 -10.45
CA ALA A 648 -14.44 7.23 -11.03
C ALA A 648 -14.99 8.51 -10.38
N TYR A 649 -14.96 8.61 -9.06
CA TYR A 649 -15.35 9.82 -8.35
C TYR A 649 -14.45 11.01 -8.70
N VAL A 650 -13.12 10.82 -8.68
CA VAL A 650 -12.17 11.89 -9.04
C VAL A 650 -12.38 12.34 -10.49
N SER A 651 -12.65 11.41 -11.41
CA SER A 651 -12.99 11.72 -12.81
C SER A 651 -14.26 12.58 -12.92
N GLY A 652 -15.28 12.25 -12.15
CA GLY A 652 -16.51 13.04 -12.07
C GLY A 652 -16.28 14.44 -11.51
N VAL A 653 -15.48 14.57 -10.43
CA VAL A 653 -15.12 15.88 -9.86
C VAL A 653 -14.40 16.75 -10.88
N VAL A 654 -13.44 16.19 -11.61
CA VAL A 654 -12.73 16.92 -12.68
C VAL A 654 -13.68 17.33 -13.81
N ALA A 655 -14.68 16.50 -14.13
CA ALA A 655 -15.70 16.87 -15.12
C ALA A 655 -16.55 18.06 -14.66
N LEU A 656 -16.96 18.09 -13.40
CA LEU A 656 -17.68 19.23 -12.81
C LEU A 656 -16.80 20.50 -12.83
N MET A 657 -15.51 20.38 -12.52
CA MET A 657 -14.56 21.50 -12.60
C MET A 657 -14.42 22.05 -14.03
N LEU A 658 -14.35 21.16 -15.02
CA LEU A 658 -14.26 21.54 -16.43
C LEU A 658 -15.55 22.13 -16.98
N GLN A 659 -16.72 21.72 -16.49
CA GLN A 659 -17.98 22.40 -16.82
C GLN A 659 -17.99 23.83 -16.27
N ALA A 660 -17.60 24.00 -15.00
CA ALA A 660 -17.46 25.30 -14.34
C ALA A 660 -16.46 26.22 -15.06
N ASN A 661 -15.32 25.68 -15.47
CA ASN A 661 -14.28 26.42 -16.18
C ASN A 661 -13.63 25.56 -17.28
N PRO A 662 -14.13 25.66 -18.53
CA PRO A 662 -13.64 24.84 -19.65
C PRO A 662 -12.21 25.12 -20.10
N ASN A 663 -11.58 26.18 -19.58
CA ASN A 663 -10.23 26.60 -19.96
C ASN A 663 -9.15 26.10 -19.00
N LEU A 664 -9.52 25.35 -17.94
CA LEU A 664 -8.54 24.80 -17.02
C LEU A 664 -7.59 23.84 -17.75
N THR A 665 -6.29 24.03 -17.54
CA THR A 665 -5.28 23.07 -17.98
C THR A 665 -5.19 21.91 -16.98
N PRO A 666 -4.66 20.73 -17.37
CA PRO A 666 -4.41 19.64 -16.45
C PRO A 666 -3.61 20.06 -15.20
N ALA A 667 -2.59 20.91 -15.37
CA ALA A 667 -1.82 21.45 -14.24
C ALA A 667 -2.66 22.33 -13.29
N GLN A 668 -3.58 23.14 -13.81
CA GLN A 668 -4.49 23.94 -12.97
C GLN A 668 -5.50 23.06 -12.23
N ILE A 669 -5.98 21.99 -12.85
CA ILE A 669 -6.87 21.01 -12.22
C ILE A 669 -6.17 20.36 -11.02
N LYS A 670 -4.98 19.78 -11.24
CA LYS A 670 -4.15 19.16 -10.19
C LYS A 670 -3.92 20.10 -9.01
N ARG A 671 -3.54 21.35 -9.32
CA ARG A 671 -3.33 22.39 -8.31
C ARG A 671 -4.60 22.71 -7.51
N ILE A 672 -5.75 22.89 -8.17
CA ILE A 672 -7.01 23.19 -7.48
C ILE A 672 -7.39 22.03 -6.58
N LEU A 673 -7.28 20.78 -7.05
CA LEU A 673 -7.54 19.59 -6.23
C LEU A 673 -6.65 19.57 -4.99
N ALA A 674 -5.34 19.80 -5.12
CA ALA A 674 -4.42 19.80 -3.98
C ALA A 674 -4.67 20.93 -2.98
N GLU A 675 -5.08 22.11 -3.44
CA GLU A 675 -5.42 23.25 -2.58
C GLU A 675 -6.79 23.11 -1.90
N THR A 676 -7.61 22.13 -2.29
CA THR A 676 -9.00 21.96 -1.80
C THR A 676 -9.28 20.59 -1.18
N ALA A 677 -8.36 19.63 -1.33
CA ALA A 677 -8.46 18.31 -0.72
C ALA A 677 -8.53 18.39 0.81
N ASN A 678 -9.39 17.56 1.40
CA ASN A 678 -9.59 17.48 2.84
C ASN A 678 -8.69 16.40 3.45
N ARG A 679 -7.83 16.80 4.39
CA ARG A 679 -6.87 15.92 5.09
C ARG A 679 -7.34 15.54 6.49
N SER A 680 -8.07 16.43 7.17
CA SER A 680 -8.50 16.22 8.56
C SER A 680 -9.53 15.11 8.72
N ASP A 681 -10.14 14.72 7.61
CA ASP A 681 -11.20 13.74 7.57
C ASP A 681 -10.69 12.31 7.40
N ILE A 682 -9.41 12.12 7.07
CA ILE A 682 -8.83 10.79 6.84
C ILE A 682 -8.33 10.21 8.16
N ILE A 683 -8.87 9.03 8.49
CA ILE A 683 -8.40 8.20 9.62
C ILE A 683 -7.42 7.18 9.03
N VAL A 684 -6.21 7.16 9.54
CA VAL A 684 -5.16 6.21 9.12
C VAL A 684 -4.77 5.32 10.27
#